data_AF-R6SYU0-F1
#
_entry.id   AF-R6SYU0-F1
#
_cell.length_a   1.000
_cell.length_b   1.000
_cell.length_c   1.000
_cell.angle_alpha   90.00
_cell.angle_beta   90.00
_cell.angle_gamma   90.00
#
_symmetry.space_group_name_H-M   'P 1'
#
loop_
_entity.id
_entity.type
_entity.pdbx_description
1 polymer ?
#
loop_
_entity_poly.entity_id
_entity_poly.type
_entity_poly.pdbx_seq_one_letter_code
_entity_poly.pdbx_strand_id
1 'polypeptide(L)'
;MKTHSGSVFLCAVFLLLCLLISCGGQKDPVGTEADRTLPVSDSGTEKDTAKDLPESTTGAAQTESSAATEEKNAQPDPEETTTDGETTGDEEATGTGSLENPPTPNAEMPVISITTDGGRSISTSDAYTVCTVSLQGCNVMYDIGERSAGIRVRGNSTAVVDKKPYRLRFDKKVNLLGLNRGAKCKNWVLLADYYDPSLMRSETAFRLAKTILGGTVFSSDYIHVEVYINGKYNGVYLLCEQTQINKHRIGITEREDESYAGLDIGYLMVGQGGRTNEANTLHFLGATALLTDVYGTEMEAGLGYFALASGDYTEEQIAYISEWVGAVYRLTYEAIYNDNYYSLDPVTCQLTPLTDFAPGMTAAQKQKETIGRVMNLDSAVRMYLLDEVVKDLDSSTFNMYVDMGAGGDKKLTFGAPWDFDFALGNTRWKELRSTGGLYACSFLETDGIRQNSWYVMMYHAEWFRDDVKARWAEIYTELRADAEEIRKEAKLYADAFDRNDGRWKTIGKITMGWHQNKEIQNFETHMDAAEQLYTWLITRLRWLNTEWGDGKGAEKEVSHRFLMKDCADAFINFKRCGGQLAGDAYMLYIDGDHDPYVTFDVERLASLSANLYTTLEITYRIPKDSAQKSYETEIFLMSGDVTSPTGGISVKFRAIADGKQHTAILDLTEQLSWSGTIHGIRIDFFPDASHPDDIYELFAIEFRGYSFE
;
A
#
# COMPACT_ATOMS: atom_id res chain seq x y z
N MET A 1 36.53 13.50 -39.19
CA MET A 1 36.67 14.88 -39.71
C MET A 1 35.27 15.37 -40.09
N LYS A 2 34.79 16.43 -39.41
CA LYS A 2 33.62 17.29 -39.73
C LYS A 2 32.22 16.62 -39.76
N THR A 3 31.43 16.71 -38.68
CA THR A 3 30.57 17.83 -38.19
C THR A 3 29.16 17.80 -38.77
N HIS A 4 28.16 17.63 -37.91
CA HIS A 4 26.94 18.45 -37.98
C HIS A 4 26.38 18.70 -36.58
N SER A 5 26.28 19.99 -36.24
CA SER A 5 25.55 20.54 -35.11
C SER A 5 24.15 20.97 -35.56
N GLY A 6 23.19 20.90 -34.63
CA GLY A 6 22.15 21.91 -34.47
C GLY A 6 20.76 21.54 -34.96
N SER A 7 19.83 21.34 -34.04
CA SER A 7 18.81 22.36 -33.75
C SER A 7 18.05 22.03 -32.46
N VAL A 8 18.25 22.87 -31.47
CA VAL A 8 17.35 23.16 -30.34
C VAL A 8 16.18 23.97 -30.89
N PHE A 9 14.95 23.71 -30.40
CA PHE A 9 13.67 24.46 -30.45
C PHE A 9 12.49 23.62 -30.95
N LEU A 10 11.72 23.03 -30.02
CA LEU A 10 10.28 23.28 -29.88
C LEU A 10 9.80 22.70 -28.53
N CYS A 11 9.97 23.49 -27.47
CA CYS A 11 9.14 23.41 -26.27
C CYS A 11 7.88 24.25 -26.50
N ALA A 12 6.79 23.83 -25.84
CA ALA A 12 5.45 24.43 -25.79
C ALA A 12 4.43 23.88 -26.80
N VAL A 13 3.26 23.57 -26.23
CA VAL A 13 2.02 23.04 -26.82
C VAL A 13 1.95 21.51 -26.91
N PHE A 14 1.51 20.88 -25.81
CA PHE A 14 0.34 19.98 -25.80
C PHE A 14 -0.07 19.68 -24.35
N LEU A 15 -0.67 20.70 -23.73
CA LEU A 15 -1.32 20.65 -22.43
C LEU A 15 -2.82 20.76 -22.70
N LEU A 16 -3.44 19.66 -23.17
CA LEU A 16 -4.91 19.48 -23.21
C LEU A 16 -5.24 18.07 -23.73
N LEU A 17 -5.31 17.05 -22.87
CA LEU A 17 -6.15 15.87 -23.12
C LEU A 17 -6.35 15.04 -21.83
N CYS A 18 -7.02 15.66 -20.85
CA CYS A 18 -7.64 14.96 -19.72
C CYS A 18 -8.92 15.70 -19.34
N LEU A 19 -9.89 15.68 -20.26
CA LEU A 19 -11.28 16.09 -20.02
C LEU A 19 -12.14 15.42 -21.08
N LEU A 20 -13.17 14.69 -20.63
CA LEU A 20 -14.22 13.98 -21.40
C LEU A 20 -13.73 12.63 -21.96
N ILE A 21 -14.34 11.50 -21.61
CA ILE A 21 -15.64 11.05 -22.12
C ILE A 21 -16.34 10.12 -21.13
N SER A 22 -17.59 10.47 -20.80
CA SER A 22 -18.65 9.56 -20.34
C SER A 22 -19.45 9.08 -21.56
N CYS A 23 -19.75 7.78 -21.59
CA CYS A 23 -20.83 7.07 -22.32
C CYS A 23 -21.06 7.29 -23.83
N GLY A 24 -20.55 6.32 -24.60
CA GLY A 24 -21.15 5.54 -25.71
C GLY A 24 -22.33 6.03 -26.58
N GLY A 25 -22.22 5.73 -27.89
CA GLY A 25 -23.38 5.45 -28.76
C GLY A 25 -23.31 6.05 -30.17
N GLN A 26 -23.16 5.19 -31.17
CA GLN A 26 -22.92 5.47 -32.60
C GLN A 26 -24.19 5.83 -33.41
N LYS A 27 -24.13 6.89 -34.26
CA LYS A 27 -24.53 6.94 -35.70
C LYS A 27 -24.62 8.39 -36.25
N ASP A 28 -24.01 8.59 -37.43
CA ASP A 28 -23.85 9.83 -38.23
C ASP A 28 -25.15 10.34 -38.93
N PRO A 29 -25.11 11.38 -39.81
CA PRO A 29 -24.86 12.82 -39.56
C PRO A 29 -25.94 13.72 -40.24
N VAL A 30 -25.69 15.05 -40.27
CA VAL A 30 -26.18 16.12 -41.19
C VAL A 30 -26.94 17.26 -40.50
N GLY A 31 -26.41 18.48 -40.67
CA GLY A 31 -27.25 19.66 -40.97
C GLY A 31 -27.20 20.88 -40.04
N THR A 32 -26.37 21.86 -40.43
CA THR A 32 -26.61 23.33 -40.45
C THR A 32 -26.89 24.15 -39.16
N GLU A 33 -26.07 25.20 -39.03
CA GLU A 33 -26.22 26.51 -38.38
C GLU A 33 -27.57 26.87 -37.72
N ALA A 34 -27.51 27.35 -36.47
CA ALA A 34 -27.99 28.69 -36.11
C ALA A 34 -27.67 29.05 -34.64
N ASP A 35 -27.08 30.24 -34.51
CA ASP A 35 -27.04 31.17 -33.38
C ASP A 35 -28.17 31.03 -32.33
N ARG A 36 -27.78 31.02 -31.04
CA ARG A 36 -28.49 31.70 -29.93
C ARG A 36 -27.69 31.63 -28.63
N THR A 37 -27.25 32.80 -28.21
CA THR A 37 -26.76 33.19 -26.88
C THR A 37 -27.70 32.79 -25.74
N LEU A 38 -27.12 32.51 -24.55
CA LEU A 38 -27.61 32.74 -23.18
C LEU A 38 -26.62 32.08 -22.16
N PRO A 39 -26.64 32.41 -20.84
CA PRO A 39 -25.93 33.52 -20.22
C PRO A 39 -24.81 33.07 -19.24
N VAL A 40 -24.01 34.04 -18.82
CA VAL A 40 -23.05 33.94 -17.70
C VAL A 40 -23.79 33.71 -16.38
N SER A 41 -23.37 32.71 -15.60
CA SER A 41 -23.70 32.59 -14.18
C SER A 41 -22.43 32.45 -13.36
N ASP A 42 -22.20 33.49 -12.57
CA ASP A 42 -21.25 33.72 -11.50
C ASP A 42 -21.16 32.54 -10.53
N SER A 43 -19.98 31.98 -10.30
CA SER A 43 -19.72 30.96 -9.28
C SER A 43 -19.13 31.65 -8.05
N GLY A 44 -20.01 32.00 -7.10
CA GLY A 44 -19.64 32.50 -5.78
C GLY A 44 -19.12 31.39 -4.87
N THR A 45 -18.05 31.73 -4.14
CA THR A 45 -17.32 30.93 -3.17
C THR A 45 -18.05 30.70 -1.85
N GLU A 46 -17.80 29.52 -1.30
CA GLU A 46 -17.68 29.07 0.10
C GLU A 46 -18.32 29.87 1.24
N LYS A 47 -19.08 29.12 2.07
CA LYS A 47 -19.23 29.35 3.51
C LYS A 47 -19.31 27.99 4.19
N ASP A 48 -18.22 27.55 4.81
CA ASP A 48 -18.30 26.58 5.89
C ASP A 48 -18.67 27.38 7.15
N THR A 49 -19.88 27.16 7.65
CA THR A 49 -20.28 27.66 8.97
C THR A 49 -20.82 26.48 9.73
N ALA A 50 -20.22 26.22 10.89
CA ALA A 50 -20.74 25.31 11.89
C ALA A 50 -22.24 25.60 12.10
N LYS A 51 -23.08 24.63 11.73
CA LYS A 51 -24.48 24.61 12.15
C LYS A 51 -24.69 23.41 13.05
N ASP A 52 -25.01 23.75 14.28
CA ASP A 52 -25.45 22.87 15.35
C ASP A 52 -26.47 21.83 14.86
N LEU A 53 -26.31 20.61 15.38
CA LEU A 53 -27.33 19.56 15.31
C LEU A 53 -28.62 20.07 15.96
N PRO A 54 -29.80 19.94 15.32
CA PRO A 54 -31.04 20.33 15.94
C PRO A 54 -31.39 19.38 17.10
N GLU A 55 -31.61 19.94 18.29
CA GLU A 55 -32.15 19.23 19.45
C GLU A 55 -33.56 18.68 19.14
N SER A 56 -33.80 17.42 19.47
CA SER A 56 -35.12 16.79 19.34
C SER A 56 -36.02 17.21 20.51
N THR A 57 -36.92 18.17 20.29
CA THR A 57 -38.06 18.41 21.18
C THR A 57 -39.17 17.39 20.92
N THR A 58 -39.41 16.52 21.89
CA THR A 58 -40.68 15.78 22.03
C THR A 58 -41.68 16.69 22.73
N GLY A 59 -42.81 16.94 22.09
CA GLY A 59 -43.94 17.65 22.70
C GLY A 59 -45.10 16.69 22.91
N ALA A 60 -45.59 16.58 24.15
CA ALA A 60 -47.02 16.46 24.44
C ALA A 60 -47.34 16.71 25.92
N ALA A 61 -48.44 17.45 26.09
CA ALA A 61 -49.34 17.57 27.24
C ALA A 61 -49.06 18.65 28.31
N GLN A 62 -49.94 19.65 28.27
CA GLN A 62 -50.20 20.70 29.24
C GLN A 62 -50.75 20.17 30.57
N THR A 63 -50.42 20.82 31.68
CA THR A 63 -51.41 21.15 32.74
C THR A 63 -50.92 22.34 33.56
N GLU A 64 -51.86 23.22 33.89
CA GLU A 64 -51.71 24.52 34.54
C GLU A 64 -51.28 24.43 36.01
N SER A 65 -50.55 25.44 36.52
CA SER A 65 -50.98 26.29 37.66
C SER A 65 -49.83 27.01 38.39
N SER A 66 -50.08 28.31 38.59
CA SER A 66 -49.67 29.21 39.69
C SER A 66 -48.22 29.66 39.87
N ALA A 67 -48.10 30.99 39.79
CA ALA A 67 -46.98 31.84 40.16
C ALA A 67 -46.73 31.90 41.68
N ALA A 68 -45.48 32.19 42.07
CA ALA A 68 -45.15 33.24 43.03
C ALA A 68 -43.62 33.52 43.02
N THR A 69 -43.31 34.80 42.90
CA THR A 69 -42.02 35.49 43.03
C THR A 69 -41.56 35.66 44.47
N GLU A 70 -40.25 35.80 44.68
CA GLU A 70 -39.49 36.71 45.59
C GLU A 70 -38.16 36.03 45.95
N GLU A 71 -36.96 36.53 45.65
CA GLU A 71 -36.24 37.80 45.90
C GLU A 71 -35.03 37.56 46.82
N LYS A 72 -33.86 37.99 46.31
CA LYS A 72 -32.58 38.38 46.92
C LYS A 72 -32.46 38.33 48.46
N ASN A 73 -31.33 37.83 48.97
CA ASN A 73 -30.27 38.71 49.49
C ASN A 73 -28.94 38.00 49.80
N ALA A 74 -27.89 38.83 49.83
CA ALA A 74 -26.47 38.53 49.96
C ALA A 74 -25.98 38.24 51.41
N GLN A 75 -24.88 37.45 51.49
CA GLN A 75 -23.67 37.44 52.38
C GLN A 75 -23.70 38.08 53.80
N PRO A 76 -22.75 37.77 54.75
CA PRO A 76 -21.47 37.03 54.65
C PRO A 76 -21.17 36.00 55.79
N ASP A 77 -19.97 35.41 55.74
CA ASP A 77 -19.32 34.45 56.67
C ASP A 77 -19.30 34.83 58.17
N PRO A 78 -18.90 33.89 59.07
CA PRO A 78 -17.49 33.92 59.49
C PRO A 78 -16.82 32.54 59.70
N GLU A 79 -15.48 32.62 59.63
CA GLU A 79 -14.41 31.66 59.88
C GLU A 79 -14.50 30.87 61.21
N GLU A 80 -13.97 29.63 61.22
CA GLU A 80 -12.95 29.21 62.21
C GLU A 80 -12.21 27.91 61.78
N THR A 81 -10.96 28.12 61.36
CA THR A 81 -9.69 27.48 61.80
C THR A 81 -9.44 25.95 61.77
N THR A 82 -8.53 25.59 60.84
CA THR A 82 -7.27 24.81 60.97
C THR A 82 -7.28 23.34 61.42
N THR A 83 -6.73 22.45 60.56
CA THR A 83 -5.43 21.77 60.78
C THR A 83 -4.95 21.02 59.52
N ASP A 84 -3.73 21.36 59.11
CA ASP A 84 -2.62 20.57 58.51
C ASP A 84 -2.87 19.43 57.48
N GLY A 85 -2.35 19.68 56.27
CA GLY A 85 -1.22 18.95 55.67
C GLY A 85 -1.42 17.50 55.19
N GLU A 86 -1.43 17.30 53.87
CA GLU A 86 -0.53 16.34 53.22
C GLU A 86 -0.54 16.47 51.69
N THR A 87 0.68 16.51 51.15
CA THR A 87 1.08 16.48 49.76
C THR A 87 1.30 15.03 49.35
N THR A 88 0.66 14.55 48.27
CA THR A 88 1.11 13.41 47.44
C THR A 88 0.41 13.60 46.08
N GLY A 89 1.08 13.78 44.95
CA GLY A 89 2.15 12.95 44.42
C GLY A 89 1.53 12.09 43.32
N ASP A 90 1.48 12.63 42.10
CA ASP A 90 1.14 11.85 40.91
C ASP A 90 2.32 10.90 40.64
N GLU A 91 2.15 9.63 40.99
CA GLU A 91 3.12 8.59 40.67
C GLU A 91 2.98 8.14 39.21
N GLU A 92 4.00 8.49 38.42
CA GLU A 92 4.42 7.73 37.24
C GLU A 92 4.69 6.28 37.64
N ALA A 93 3.88 5.35 37.13
CA ALA A 93 4.18 3.93 37.18
C ALA A 93 5.09 3.55 36.00
N THR A 94 6.40 3.55 36.23
CA THR A 94 7.35 2.78 35.42
C THR A 94 7.16 1.29 35.71
N GLY A 95 6.54 0.58 34.78
CA GLY A 95 6.40 -0.88 34.81
C GLY A 95 6.65 -1.45 33.43
N THR A 96 7.83 -2.04 33.23
CA THR A 96 8.14 -2.92 32.11
C THR A 96 7.27 -4.18 32.24
N GLY A 97 6.14 -4.19 31.56
CA GLY A 97 5.24 -5.34 31.40
C GLY A 97 4.93 -5.49 29.92
N SER A 98 4.93 -6.73 29.44
CA SER A 98 4.79 -7.10 28.03
C SER A 98 3.63 -6.41 27.33
N LEU A 99 3.90 -5.95 26.11
CA LEU A 99 2.95 -5.45 25.13
C LEU A 99 1.79 -6.44 24.96
N GLU A 100 0.59 -6.08 25.40
CA GLU A 100 -0.61 -6.85 25.12
C GLU A 100 -1.09 -6.58 23.68
N ASN A 101 -1.27 -7.67 22.95
CA ASN A 101 -1.73 -7.75 21.56
C ASN A 101 -3.07 -7.02 21.32
N PRO A 102 -3.39 -6.67 20.06
CA PRO A 102 -4.76 -6.28 19.68
C PRO A 102 -5.79 -7.33 20.16
N PRO A 103 -7.06 -6.92 20.40
CA PRO A 103 -8.09 -7.81 20.93
C PRO A 103 -8.13 -9.11 20.13
N THR A 104 -8.09 -10.23 20.85
CA THR A 104 -8.23 -11.56 20.26
C THR A 104 -9.53 -11.60 19.47
N PRO A 105 -9.52 -12.05 18.20
CA PRO A 105 -10.75 -12.19 17.44
C PRO A 105 -11.71 -13.09 18.23
N ASN A 106 -12.92 -12.60 18.50
CA ASN A 106 -14.04 -13.53 18.61
C ASN A 106 -14.07 -14.33 17.30
N ALA A 107 -14.55 -15.58 17.34
CA ALA A 107 -14.69 -16.40 16.13
C ALA A 107 -15.60 -15.77 15.04
N GLU A 108 -16.29 -14.68 15.36
CA GLU A 108 -17.14 -13.91 14.44
C GLU A 108 -16.63 -12.46 14.31
N MET A 109 -16.62 -11.95 13.08
CA MET A 109 -16.25 -10.56 12.76
C MET A 109 -17.22 -9.59 13.45
N PRO A 110 -16.73 -8.51 14.11
CA PRO A 110 -17.61 -7.53 14.74
C PRO A 110 -18.55 -6.87 13.74
N VAL A 111 -19.76 -6.53 14.20
CA VAL A 111 -20.79 -5.89 13.38
C VAL A 111 -20.99 -4.45 13.81
N ILE A 112 -20.99 -3.53 12.85
CA ILE A 112 -21.42 -2.14 13.04
C ILE A 112 -22.80 -1.95 12.41
N SER A 113 -23.80 -1.68 13.24
CA SER A 113 -25.15 -1.33 12.79
C SER A 113 -25.34 0.18 12.78
N ILE A 114 -25.72 0.72 11.62
CA ILE A 114 -25.90 2.15 11.37
C ILE A 114 -27.35 2.38 10.94
N THR A 115 -28.08 3.18 11.71
CA THR A 115 -29.47 3.56 11.38
C THR A 115 -29.52 5.06 11.11
N THR A 116 -29.73 5.45 9.86
CA THR A 116 -29.88 6.86 9.50
C THR A 116 -31.25 7.35 9.91
N ASP A 117 -31.31 8.62 10.32
CA ASP A 117 -32.56 9.26 10.69
C ASP A 117 -33.54 9.26 9.51
N GLY A 118 -34.74 8.71 9.74
CA GLY A 118 -35.77 8.48 8.73
C GLY A 118 -35.40 7.46 7.64
N GLY A 119 -34.32 6.68 7.79
CA GLY A 119 -33.86 5.74 6.77
C GLY A 119 -33.25 6.39 5.53
N ARG A 120 -32.78 7.64 5.65
CA ARG A 120 -32.18 8.43 4.56
C ARG A 120 -30.94 7.75 3.94
N SER A 121 -30.77 7.90 2.63
CA SER A 121 -29.58 7.44 1.92
C SER A 121 -28.35 8.30 2.21
N ILE A 122 -27.17 7.70 2.16
CA ILE A 122 -25.88 8.37 2.37
C ILE A 122 -25.17 8.41 1.02
N SER A 123 -25.24 9.55 0.32
CA SER A 123 -24.81 9.63 -1.09
C SER A 123 -23.77 10.71 -1.39
N THR A 124 -23.45 11.60 -0.43
CA THR A 124 -22.56 12.74 -0.67
C THR A 124 -21.36 12.75 0.28
N SER A 125 -20.28 13.38 -0.20
CA SER A 125 -19.08 13.65 0.58
C SER A 125 -19.21 14.88 1.47
N ASP A 126 -20.15 15.77 1.18
CA ASP A 126 -20.09 17.14 1.73
C ASP A 126 -20.93 17.28 3.01
N ALA A 127 -22.01 16.52 3.12
CA ALA A 127 -22.95 16.62 4.23
C ALA A 127 -23.02 15.33 5.05
N TYR A 128 -22.97 15.47 6.37
CA TYR A 128 -23.25 14.37 7.27
C TYR A 128 -24.75 14.10 7.34
N THR A 129 -25.12 12.82 7.17
CA THR A 129 -26.44 12.31 7.50
C THR A 129 -26.46 11.90 8.97
N VAL A 130 -27.42 12.41 9.73
CA VAL A 130 -27.60 12.02 11.14
C VAL A 130 -27.96 10.54 11.23
N CYS A 131 -27.35 9.82 12.15
CA CYS A 131 -27.54 8.40 12.37
C CYS A 131 -27.29 7.98 13.82
N THR A 132 -27.71 6.78 14.17
CA THR A 132 -27.28 6.07 15.36
C THR A 132 -26.38 4.89 14.97
N VAL A 133 -25.39 4.60 15.80
CA VAL A 133 -24.43 3.51 15.62
C VAL A 133 -24.43 2.61 16.85
N SER A 134 -24.41 1.29 16.63
CA SER A 134 -24.26 0.27 17.67
C SER A 134 -23.35 -0.86 17.21
N LEU A 135 -22.81 -1.62 18.16
CA LEU A 135 -21.90 -2.73 17.92
C LEU A 135 -22.53 -4.07 18.33
N GLN A 136 -22.21 -5.13 17.59
CA GLN A 136 -22.55 -6.52 17.94
C GLN A 136 -21.35 -7.42 17.63
N GLY A 137 -21.33 -8.64 18.19
CA GLY A 137 -20.24 -9.60 17.97
C GLY A 137 -18.89 -9.22 18.61
N CYS A 138 -18.82 -8.09 19.32
CA CYS A 138 -17.62 -7.64 20.02
C CYS A 138 -17.63 -8.05 21.51
N ASN A 139 -16.45 -8.02 22.14
CA ASN A 139 -16.35 -8.15 23.59
C ASN A 139 -17.21 -7.07 24.29
N VAL A 140 -17.93 -7.46 25.35
CA VAL A 140 -18.80 -6.56 26.14
C VAL A 140 -18.07 -5.31 26.65
N MET A 141 -16.75 -5.37 26.84
CA MET A 141 -15.95 -4.22 27.26
C MET A 141 -15.88 -3.11 26.20
N TYR A 142 -16.16 -3.44 24.93
CA TYR A 142 -16.22 -2.50 23.81
C TYR A 142 -17.65 -2.14 23.42
N ASP A 143 -18.67 -2.58 24.16
CA ASP A 143 -20.04 -2.18 23.91
C ASP A 143 -20.18 -0.67 24.14
N ILE A 144 -20.50 0.04 23.06
CA ILE A 144 -20.76 1.47 23.10
C ILE A 144 -22.26 1.77 23.26
N GLY A 145 -23.13 0.77 23.40
CA GLY A 145 -24.58 0.92 23.30
C GLY A 145 -24.98 1.60 21.98
N GLU A 146 -26.15 2.25 21.97
CA GLU A 146 -26.52 3.13 20.87
C GLU A 146 -25.88 4.51 21.04
N ARG A 147 -25.26 5.03 19.98
CA ARG A 147 -24.58 6.34 19.97
C ARG A 147 -24.99 7.17 18.76
N SER A 148 -25.35 8.42 19.01
CA SER A 148 -25.59 9.41 17.95
C SER A 148 -24.30 9.79 17.23
N ALA A 149 -24.39 9.88 15.91
CA ALA A 149 -23.29 10.23 15.02
C ALA A 149 -23.80 10.85 13.71
N GLY A 150 -22.89 11.45 12.96
CA GLY A 150 -23.04 11.70 11.54
C GLY A 150 -22.29 10.65 10.71
N ILE A 151 -22.84 10.32 9.54
CA ILE A 151 -22.17 9.53 8.50
C ILE A 151 -22.20 10.24 7.14
N ARG A 152 -21.09 10.18 6.40
CA ARG A 152 -21.00 10.69 5.01
C ARG A 152 -20.13 9.77 4.15
N VAL A 153 -20.29 9.86 2.83
CA VAL A 153 -19.35 9.24 1.90
C VAL A 153 -17.98 9.90 2.06
N ARG A 154 -16.90 9.16 1.87
CA ARG A 154 -15.54 9.72 1.87
C ARG A 154 -14.77 9.28 0.62
N GLY A 155 -13.52 9.73 0.54
CA GLY A 155 -12.64 9.40 -0.57
C GLY A 155 -12.95 10.25 -1.81
N ASN A 156 -12.12 10.05 -2.81
CA ASN A 156 -12.19 10.76 -4.07
C ASN A 156 -12.69 9.79 -5.16
N SER A 157 -11.77 9.09 -5.81
CA SER A 157 -12.05 8.02 -6.78
C SER A 157 -12.97 6.93 -6.20
N THR A 158 -12.76 6.57 -4.93
CA THR A 158 -13.58 5.56 -4.22
C THR A 158 -14.98 6.07 -3.83
N ALA A 159 -15.24 7.38 -3.85
CA ALA A 159 -16.57 7.91 -3.52
C ALA A 159 -17.62 7.57 -4.60
N VAL A 160 -17.18 7.26 -5.83
CA VAL A 160 -18.10 6.99 -6.95
C VAL A 160 -18.42 5.51 -7.16
N VAL A 161 -17.75 4.58 -6.47
CA VAL A 161 -18.01 3.12 -6.61
C VAL A 161 -19.33 2.68 -5.97
N ASP A 162 -19.85 1.51 -6.33
CA ASP A 162 -21.13 1.02 -5.79
C ASP A 162 -21.08 0.79 -4.27
N LYS A 163 -19.99 0.19 -3.78
CA LYS A 163 -19.73 0.03 -2.34
C LYS A 163 -19.01 1.26 -1.80
N LYS A 164 -19.77 2.24 -1.33
CA LYS A 164 -19.24 3.51 -0.83
C LYS A 164 -18.40 3.30 0.43
N PRO A 165 -17.21 3.93 0.55
CA PRO A 165 -16.52 4.09 1.82
C PRO A 165 -17.15 5.24 2.63
N TYR A 166 -17.08 5.16 3.95
CA TYR A 166 -17.75 6.12 4.84
C TYR A 166 -16.80 6.74 5.86
N ARG A 167 -17.15 7.95 6.30
CA ARG A 167 -16.59 8.57 7.50
C ARG A 167 -17.70 8.73 8.53
N LEU A 168 -17.44 8.23 9.74
CA LEU A 168 -18.26 8.38 10.93
C LEU A 168 -17.72 9.54 11.78
N ARG A 169 -18.63 10.38 12.28
CA ARG A 169 -18.34 11.43 13.25
C ARG A 169 -19.33 11.33 14.41
N PHE A 170 -18.90 10.77 15.53
CA PHE A 170 -19.73 10.68 16.74
C PHE A 170 -19.88 12.05 17.41
N ASP A 171 -21.04 12.31 18.00
CA ASP A 171 -21.31 13.55 18.72
C ASP A 171 -20.39 13.69 19.94
N LYS A 172 -20.17 12.57 20.64
CA LYS A 172 -19.24 12.42 21.76
C LYS A 172 -18.12 11.45 21.39
N LYS A 173 -16.93 11.65 21.96
CA LYS A 173 -15.77 10.77 21.75
C LYS A 173 -16.08 9.35 22.25
N VAL A 174 -15.81 8.33 21.44
CA VAL A 174 -16.03 6.92 21.77
C VAL A 174 -14.74 6.11 21.59
N ASN A 175 -14.54 5.10 22.44
CA ASN A 175 -13.57 4.03 22.19
C ASN A 175 -14.28 3.02 21.28
N LEU A 176 -13.79 2.85 20.06
CA LEU A 176 -14.42 1.99 19.07
C LEU A 176 -13.58 0.72 18.90
N LEU A 177 -14.10 -0.40 19.41
CA LEU A 177 -13.47 -1.73 19.33
C LEU A 177 -12.04 -1.81 19.91
N GLY A 178 -11.67 -0.93 20.83
CA GLY A 178 -10.34 -0.92 21.45
C GLY A 178 -9.24 -0.31 20.58
N LEU A 179 -9.56 0.14 19.36
CA LEU A 179 -8.60 0.74 18.43
C LEU A 179 -7.94 1.98 19.03
N ASN A 180 -6.75 2.29 18.54
CA ASN A 180 -5.89 3.38 18.98
C ASN A 180 -5.57 3.32 20.48
N ARG A 181 -5.19 2.14 20.96
CA ARG A 181 -4.91 1.88 22.40
C ARG A 181 -6.07 2.31 23.32
N GLY A 182 -7.31 2.15 22.83
CA GLY A 182 -8.54 2.55 23.54
C GLY A 182 -8.81 4.05 23.61
N ALA A 183 -8.10 4.88 22.84
CA ALA A 183 -8.31 6.32 22.82
C ALA A 183 -9.75 6.65 22.33
N LYS A 184 -10.39 7.60 23.03
CA LYS A 184 -11.75 8.03 22.67
C LYS A 184 -11.70 9.10 21.58
N CYS A 185 -12.23 8.77 20.41
CA CYS A 185 -12.20 9.64 19.22
C CYS A 185 -13.61 9.89 18.67
N LYS A 186 -13.81 11.03 17.99
CA LYS A 186 -15.06 11.32 17.27
C LYS A 186 -15.06 10.78 15.84
N ASN A 187 -13.92 10.86 15.14
CA ASN A 187 -13.83 10.56 13.71
C ASN A 187 -13.27 9.16 13.47
N TRP A 188 -14.01 8.34 12.72
CA TRP A 188 -13.62 6.99 12.32
C TRP A 188 -13.93 6.77 10.84
N VAL A 189 -13.25 5.81 10.23
CA VAL A 189 -13.31 5.56 8.80
C VAL A 189 -13.71 4.12 8.55
N LEU A 190 -14.59 3.92 7.57
CA LEU A 190 -14.92 2.61 7.03
C LEU A 190 -14.40 2.59 5.58
N LEU A 191 -13.24 1.95 5.38
CA LEU A 191 -12.71 1.70 4.05
C LEU A 191 -13.45 0.52 3.42
N ALA A 192 -13.93 0.73 2.20
CA ALA A 192 -14.69 -0.28 1.48
C ALA A 192 -13.80 -1.36 0.84
N ASP A 193 -12.52 -1.04 0.63
CA ASP A 193 -11.52 -1.83 -0.10
C ASP A 193 -12.07 -2.41 -1.42
N TYR A 194 -12.90 -1.61 -2.11
CA TYR A 194 -13.68 -2.07 -3.26
C TYR A 194 -12.82 -2.53 -4.44
N TYR A 195 -11.64 -1.94 -4.60
CA TYR A 195 -10.68 -2.30 -5.66
C TYR A 195 -9.72 -3.41 -5.24
N ASP A 196 -9.81 -3.92 -4.02
CA ASP A 196 -8.98 -5.01 -3.55
C ASP A 196 -9.81 -6.31 -3.52
N PRO A 197 -9.54 -7.28 -4.42
CA PRO A 197 -10.26 -8.55 -4.41
C PRO A 197 -10.03 -9.35 -3.12
N SER A 198 -8.94 -9.10 -2.37
CA SER A 198 -8.69 -9.77 -1.09
C SER A 198 -9.41 -9.11 0.10
N LEU A 199 -9.73 -7.82 0.01
CA LEU A 199 -10.13 -6.94 1.14
C LEU A 199 -9.07 -6.84 2.26
N MET A 200 -7.82 -7.21 1.99
CA MET A 200 -6.76 -7.38 2.99
C MET A 200 -5.49 -6.59 2.68
N ARG A 201 -5.38 -5.89 1.55
CA ARG A 201 -4.17 -5.12 1.18
C ARG A 201 -3.97 -3.92 2.07
N SER A 202 -5.02 -3.12 2.28
CA SER A 202 -5.00 -1.99 3.21
C SER A 202 -4.64 -2.43 4.63
N GLU A 203 -5.25 -3.52 5.09
CA GLU A 203 -4.98 -4.14 6.37
C GLU A 203 -3.52 -4.60 6.50
N THR A 204 -3.04 -5.38 5.52
CA THR A 204 -1.68 -5.91 5.47
C THR A 204 -0.66 -4.77 5.47
N ALA A 205 -0.91 -3.71 4.71
CA ALA A 205 -0.04 -2.55 4.70
C ALA A 205 -0.01 -1.83 6.05
N PHE A 206 -1.16 -1.67 6.74
CA PHE A 206 -1.17 -1.14 8.10
C PHE A 206 -0.48 -2.07 9.11
N ARG A 207 -0.58 -3.39 8.94
CA ARG A 207 0.16 -4.38 9.75
C ARG A 207 1.66 -4.18 9.61
N LEU A 208 2.15 -4.19 8.37
CA LEU A 208 3.55 -3.95 8.03
C LEU A 208 4.01 -2.59 8.55
N ALA A 209 3.18 -1.55 8.43
CA ALA A 209 3.48 -0.23 8.97
C ALA A 209 3.67 -0.25 10.49
N LYS A 210 2.87 -1.01 11.26
CA LYS A 210 3.07 -1.14 12.72
C LYS A 210 4.44 -1.73 13.05
N THR A 211 4.83 -2.79 12.35
CA THR A 211 6.13 -3.45 12.53
C THR A 211 7.29 -2.55 12.11
N ILE A 212 7.23 -1.97 10.91
CA ILE A 212 8.30 -1.11 10.36
C ILE A 212 8.45 0.15 11.19
N LEU A 213 7.35 0.85 11.49
CA LEU A 213 7.37 2.12 12.20
C LEU A 213 7.60 1.94 13.71
N GLY A 214 7.31 0.77 14.29
CA GLY A 214 7.57 0.48 15.70
C GLY A 214 6.87 1.43 16.67
N GLY A 215 5.81 2.12 16.22
CA GLY A 215 5.10 3.14 16.99
C GLY A 215 5.85 4.47 17.18
N THR A 216 6.96 4.72 16.46
CA THR A 216 7.70 6.00 16.57
C THR A 216 6.98 7.15 15.85
N VAL A 217 6.18 6.83 14.83
CA VAL A 217 5.27 7.75 14.14
C VAL A 217 3.89 7.13 13.99
N PHE A 218 2.88 7.96 13.78
CA PHE A 218 1.50 7.51 13.64
C PHE A 218 1.32 6.59 12.41
N SER A 219 0.68 5.46 12.65
CA SER A 219 0.03 4.60 11.66
C SER A 219 -1.31 4.18 12.24
N SER A 220 -2.30 4.00 11.37
CA SER A 220 -3.65 3.67 11.84
C SER A 220 -3.69 2.27 12.45
N ASP A 221 -4.40 2.12 13.57
CA ASP A 221 -4.98 0.82 13.91
C ASP A 221 -6.11 0.48 12.93
N TYR A 222 -6.53 -0.79 12.96
CA TYR A 222 -7.54 -1.28 12.06
C TYR A 222 -8.22 -2.53 12.63
N ILE A 223 -9.42 -2.82 12.14
CA ILE A 223 -10.11 -4.09 12.31
C ILE A 223 -11.16 -4.27 11.22
N HIS A 224 -11.34 -5.49 10.69
CA HIS A 224 -12.46 -5.77 9.81
C HIS A 224 -13.78 -5.79 10.57
N VAL A 225 -14.82 -5.25 9.93
CA VAL A 225 -16.18 -5.23 10.46
C VAL A 225 -17.21 -5.52 9.37
N GLU A 226 -18.27 -6.21 9.73
CA GLU A 226 -19.48 -6.26 8.89
C GLU A 226 -20.34 -5.04 9.17
N VAL A 227 -20.77 -4.35 8.12
CA VAL A 227 -21.59 -3.12 8.26
C VAL A 227 -23.02 -3.40 7.85
N TYR A 228 -23.98 -2.95 8.67
CA TYR A 228 -25.39 -2.91 8.33
C TYR A 228 -25.86 -1.46 8.29
N ILE A 229 -26.55 -1.07 7.22
CA ILE A 229 -27.14 0.27 7.07
C ILE A 229 -28.66 0.12 6.95
N ASN A 230 -29.40 0.76 7.86
CA ASN A 230 -30.87 0.69 7.92
C ASN A 230 -31.40 -0.75 7.91
N GLY A 231 -30.79 -1.61 8.72
CA GLY A 231 -31.14 -3.03 8.84
C GLY A 231 -30.75 -3.90 7.65
N LYS A 232 -30.07 -3.36 6.63
CA LYS A 232 -29.60 -4.11 5.46
C LYS A 232 -28.10 -4.33 5.55
N TYR A 233 -27.66 -5.58 5.40
CA TYR A 233 -26.23 -5.91 5.28
C TYR A 233 -25.61 -5.06 4.18
N ASN A 234 -24.43 -4.49 4.40
CA ASN A 234 -23.74 -3.62 3.46
C ASN A 234 -22.34 -4.12 3.06
N GLY A 235 -21.88 -5.26 3.60
CA GLY A 235 -20.58 -5.84 3.28
C GLY A 235 -19.56 -5.69 4.41
N VAL A 236 -18.37 -6.24 4.16
CA VAL A 236 -17.20 -6.12 5.05
C VAL A 236 -16.48 -4.80 4.78
N TYR A 237 -16.02 -4.11 5.81
CA TYR A 237 -15.25 -2.87 5.73
C TYR A 237 -14.04 -2.98 6.65
N LEU A 238 -12.96 -2.27 6.31
CA LEU A 238 -11.86 -2.04 7.24
C LEU A 238 -12.17 -0.78 8.05
N LEU A 239 -12.44 -0.96 9.35
CA LEU A 239 -12.58 0.14 10.30
C LEU A 239 -11.19 0.61 10.72
N CYS A 240 -10.91 1.90 10.57
CA CYS A 240 -9.64 2.49 10.95
C CYS A 240 -9.78 3.96 11.40
N GLU A 241 -8.71 4.52 11.95
CA GLU A 241 -8.63 5.91 12.33
C GLU A 241 -8.65 6.83 11.10
N GLN A 242 -9.27 8.01 11.26
CA GLN A 242 -9.07 9.10 10.31
C GLN A 242 -7.67 9.68 10.52
N THR A 243 -6.83 9.70 9.48
CA THR A 243 -5.61 10.51 9.44
C THR A 243 -5.97 11.97 9.65
N GLN A 244 -5.56 12.53 10.80
CA GLN A 244 -5.85 13.90 11.21
C GLN A 244 -4.87 14.33 12.32
N ILE A 245 -4.69 15.65 12.46
CA ILE A 245 -4.00 16.21 13.62
C ILE A 245 -4.82 15.90 14.87
N ASN A 246 -4.18 15.23 15.82
CA ASN A 246 -4.72 14.93 17.14
C ASN A 246 -3.64 14.37 18.06
N LYS A 247 -3.66 14.71 19.35
CA LYS A 247 -2.71 14.17 20.34
C LYS A 247 -2.62 12.64 20.43
N HIS A 248 -3.66 11.90 20.04
CA HIS A 248 -3.64 10.43 20.00
C HIS A 248 -3.43 9.88 18.58
N ARG A 249 -3.11 10.73 17.61
CA ARG A 249 -2.82 10.36 16.22
C ARG A 249 -1.55 11.08 15.79
N ILE A 250 -1.67 12.09 14.92
CA ILE A 250 -0.57 12.97 14.54
C ILE A 250 -0.54 14.10 15.57
N GLY A 251 0.25 13.90 16.62
CA GLY A 251 0.32 14.75 17.81
C GLY A 251 1.16 16.01 17.61
N ILE A 252 0.81 16.83 16.62
CA ILE A 252 1.41 18.15 16.40
C ILE A 252 0.48 19.26 16.90
N THR A 253 1.03 20.46 17.13
CA THR A 253 0.28 21.63 17.61
C THR A 253 -0.97 21.90 16.77
N GLU A 254 -2.15 21.74 17.37
CA GLU A 254 -3.43 22.11 16.77
C GLU A 254 -3.61 23.64 16.79
N ARG A 255 -4.22 24.20 15.75
CA ARG A 255 -4.66 25.60 15.76
C ARG A 255 -5.71 25.84 16.85
N GLU A 256 -5.65 26.98 17.54
CA GLU A 256 -6.61 27.34 18.57
C GLU A 256 -8.02 27.50 17.99
N ASP A 257 -8.12 28.21 16.86
CA ASP A 257 -9.34 28.35 16.05
C ASP A 257 -9.00 28.67 14.58
N GLU A 258 -10.04 28.76 13.73
CA GLU A 258 -9.93 29.02 12.29
C GLU A 258 -9.43 30.43 11.93
N SER A 259 -9.49 31.39 12.85
CA SER A 259 -9.01 32.76 12.64
C SER A 259 -7.52 32.94 12.99
N TYR A 260 -6.90 31.92 13.59
CA TYR A 260 -5.50 31.97 13.97
C TYR A 260 -4.56 31.96 12.76
N ALA A 261 -3.85 33.08 12.56
CA ALA A 261 -2.95 33.30 11.42
C ALA A 261 -1.45 33.13 11.75
N GLY A 262 -1.10 32.74 12.98
CA GLY A 262 0.29 32.51 13.39
C GLY A 262 0.93 31.34 12.64
N LEU A 263 2.26 31.32 12.61
CA LEU A 263 3.06 30.30 11.91
C LEU A 263 3.51 29.16 12.84
N ASP A 264 3.34 29.35 14.15
CA ASP A 264 3.72 28.43 15.24
C ASP A 264 2.65 27.36 15.50
N ILE A 265 2.30 26.62 14.43
CA ILE A 265 1.35 25.50 14.44
C ILE A 265 1.94 24.24 13.81
N GLY A 266 1.22 23.13 13.93
CA GLY A 266 1.51 21.92 13.20
C GLY A 266 0.97 21.97 11.77
N TYR A 267 1.79 21.52 10.82
CA TYR A 267 1.41 21.38 9.42
C TYR A 267 1.42 19.90 9.03
N LEU A 268 0.25 19.34 8.71
CA LEU A 268 0.12 17.99 8.16
C LEU A 268 -0.02 18.07 6.64
N MET A 269 0.97 17.54 5.93
CA MET A 269 1.10 17.59 4.48
C MET A 269 0.74 16.22 3.90
N VAL A 270 -0.37 16.17 3.15
CA VAL A 270 -0.89 14.94 2.56
C VAL A 270 -0.59 14.91 1.06
N GLY A 271 0.07 13.85 0.59
CA GLY A 271 0.44 13.68 -0.82
C GLY A 271 -0.79 13.79 -1.74
N GLN A 272 -0.70 14.61 -2.80
CA GLN A 272 -1.86 14.96 -3.63
C GLN A 272 -1.99 14.21 -4.94
N GLY A 273 -1.04 13.33 -5.25
CA GLY A 273 -1.19 12.46 -6.40
C GLY A 273 -1.38 13.19 -7.74
N GLY A 274 -0.73 14.33 -7.93
CA GLY A 274 -0.84 15.13 -9.15
C GLY A 274 -2.02 16.10 -9.20
N ARG A 275 -2.78 16.27 -8.10
CA ARG A 275 -3.68 17.42 -7.95
C ARG A 275 -2.87 18.65 -7.58
N THR A 276 -2.93 19.68 -8.42
CA THR A 276 -2.07 20.86 -8.29
C THR A 276 -2.81 22.16 -8.03
N ASN A 277 -4.15 22.16 -8.13
CA ASN A 277 -4.96 23.38 -8.18
C ASN A 277 -6.06 23.42 -7.12
N GLU A 278 -5.92 22.67 -6.03
CA GLU A 278 -6.88 22.65 -4.91
C GLU A 278 -6.49 23.69 -3.84
N ALA A 279 -7.47 24.22 -3.10
CA ALA A 279 -7.18 25.08 -1.95
C ALA A 279 -6.28 24.33 -0.94
N ASN A 280 -5.45 25.09 -0.20
CA ASN A 280 -4.47 24.54 0.74
C ASN A 280 -3.38 23.65 0.10
N THR A 281 -3.20 23.69 -1.23
CA THR A 281 -2.08 23.02 -1.90
C THR A 281 -0.80 23.85 -1.68
N LEU A 282 0.23 23.21 -1.15
CA LEU A 282 1.58 23.76 -1.04
C LEU A 282 2.44 23.25 -2.21
N HIS A 283 3.36 24.11 -2.64
CA HIS A 283 4.28 23.82 -3.74
C HIS A 283 5.70 24.18 -3.31
N PHE A 284 6.63 23.24 -3.41
CA PHE A 284 8.04 23.57 -3.23
C PHE A 284 8.85 23.18 -4.46
N LEU A 285 9.83 24.03 -4.80
CA LEU A 285 10.74 23.80 -5.92
C LEU A 285 11.82 22.79 -5.52
N GLY A 286 11.70 21.56 -6.03
CA GLY A 286 12.81 20.63 -6.20
C GLY A 286 13.46 20.71 -7.59
N ALA A 287 12.84 21.42 -8.54
CA ALA A 287 13.12 21.34 -9.99
C ALA A 287 14.54 21.70 -10.44
N THR A 288 15.38 22.27 -9.56
CA THR A 288 16.79 22.53 -9.87
C THR A 288 17.75 21.44 -9.39
N ALA A 289 17.26 20.45 -8.63
CA ALA A 289 18.05 19.31 -8.17
C ALA A 289 18.05 18.21 -9.23
N LEU A 290 19.22 17.95 -9.83
CA LEU A 290 19.45 16.81 -10.70
C LEU A 290 19.78 15.61 -9.80
N LEU A 291 18.88 14.63 -9.77
CA LEU A 291 19.03 13.44 -8.96
C LEU A 291 19.40 12.26 -9.84
N THR A 292 20.25 11.39 -9.32
CA THR A 292 20.58 10.08 -9.92
C THR A 292 20.03 8.98 -9.04
N ASP A 293 19.20 8.11 -9.61
CA ASP A 293 18.64 6.97 -8.89
C ASP A 293 19.62 5.79 -8.74
N VAL A 294 19.16 4.72 -8.08
CA VAL A 294 19.98 3.52 -7.84
C VAL A 294 20.37 2.75 -9.11
N TYR A 295 19.69 3.01 -10.23
CA TYR A 295 19.95 2.39 -11.52
C TYR A 295 20.77 3.28 -12.46
N GLY A 296 21.15 4.48 -12.02
CA GLY A 296 21.92 5.44 -12.79
C GLY A 296 21.08 6.33 -13.70
N THR A 297 19.75 6.32 -13.54
CA THR A 297 18.85 7.23 -14.26
C THR A 297 18.92 8.61 -13.62
N GLU A 298 19.14 9.63 -14.44
CA GLU A 298 19.17 11.03 -14.00
C GLU A 298 17.87 11.75 -14.35
N MET A 299 17.26 12.40 -13.35
CA MET A 299 16.07 13.24 -13.54
C MET A 299 16.10 14.47 -12.64
N GLU A 300 15.53 15.57 -13.14
CA GLU A 300 15.22 16.73 -12.30
C GLU A 300 14.05 16.38 -11.37
N ALA A 301 14.18 16.67 -10.08
CA ALA A 301 13.20 16.29 -9.07
C ALA A 301 11.81 16.93 -9.24
N GLY A 302 11.68 17.98 -10.07
CA GLY A 302 10.41 18.65 -10.35
C GLY A 302 9.80 19.39 -9.14
N LEU A 303 8.49 19.63 -9.19
CA LEU A 303 7.73 20.28 -8.12
C LEU A 303 7.11 19.24 -7.18
N GLY A 304 7.22 19.46 -5.87
CA GLY A 304 6.47 18.70 -4.87
C GLY A 304 5.08 19.30 -4.63
N TYR A 305 4.05 18.45 -4.53
CA TYR A 305 2.64 18.85 -4.33
C TYR A 305 2.02 18.13 -3.14
N PHE A 306 1.61 18.89 -2.13
CA PHE A 306 0.90 18.37 -0.94
C PHE A 306 -0.28 19.27 -0.61
N ALA A 307 -1.34 18.69 -0.05
CA ALA A 307 -2.40 19.49 0.56
C ALA A 307 -2.16 19.54 2.06
N LEU A 308 -2.36 20.71 2.63
CA LEU A 308 -2.40 20.86 4.08
C LEU A 308 -3.74 20.34 4.60
N ALA A 309 -3.68 19.33 5.45
CA ALA A 309 -4.86 18.74 6.06
C ALA A 309 -5.32 19.52 7.29
N SER A 310 -6.60 19.35 7.63
CA SER A 310 -7.21 19.75 8.91
C SER A 310 -7.41 21.26 9.13
N GLY A 311 -7.42 22.09 8.08
CA GLY A 311 -7.86 23.47 8.24
C GLY A 311 -7.85 24.34 6.99
N ASP A 312 -8.48 25.51 7.12
CA ASP A 312 -8.34 26.66 6.23
C ASP A 312 -7.08 27.42 6.63
N TYR A 313 -6.03 27.28 5.82
CA TYR A 313 -4.77 27.97 6.05
C TYR A 313 -4.77 29.31 5.31
N THR A 314 -4.14 30.32 5.90
CA THR A 314 -3.94 31.60 5.21
C THR A 314 -2.93 31.47 4.08
N GLU A 315 -2.97 32.36 3.09
CA GLU A 315 -1.94 32.41 2.03
C GLU A 315 -0.53 32.57 2.61
N GLU A 316 -0.38 33.32 3.70
CA GLU A 316 0.90 33.51 4.40
C GLU A 316 1.40 32.20 5.04
N GLN A 317 0.52 31.44 5.71
CA GLN A 317 0.86 30.14 6.27
C GLN A 317 1.28 29.13 5.18
N ILE A 318 0.54 29.10 4.06
CA ILE A 318 0.85 28.22 2.93
C ILE A 318 2.20 28.61 2.29
N ALA A 319 2.46 29.91 2.11
CA ALA A 319 3.71 30.40 1.56
C ALA A 319 4.90 30.07 2.47
N TYR A 320 4.75 30.30 3.78
CA TYR A 320 5.77 29.99 4.78
C TYR A 320 6.15 28.50 4.76
N ILE A 321 5.16 27.60 4.90
CA ILE A 321 5.47 26.16 4.95
C ILE A 321 6.03 25.65 3.62
N SER A 322 5.57 26.20 2.49
CA SER A 322 6.15 25.91 1.16
C SER A 322 7.63 26.28 1.09
N GLU A 323 7.99 27.47 1.59
CA GLU A 323 9.38 27.94 1.61
C GLU A 323 10.25 27.12 2.56
N TRP A 324 9.72 26.81 3.75
CA TRP A 324 10.43 26.05 4.76
C TRP A 324 10.75 24.62 4.27
N VAL A 325 9.75 23.90 3.75
CA VAL A 325 9.95 22.55 3.19
C VAL A 325 10.92 22.59 2.01
N GLY A 326 10.82 23.61 1.15
CA GLY A 326 11.77 23.83 0.06
C GLY A 326 13.20 24.07 0.56
N ALA A 327 13.37 24.79 1.67
CA ALA A 327 14.69 24.99 2.28
C ALA A 327 15.26 23.69 2.87
N VAL A 328 14.43 22.86 3.52
CA VAL A 328 14.83 21.51 3.99
C VAL A 328 15.26 20.63 2.81
N TYR A 329 14.51 20.65 1.70
CA TYR A 329 14.85 19.89 0.50
C TYR A 329 16.21 20.32 -0.07
N ARG A 330 16.42 21.63 -0.27
CA ARG A 330 17.69 22.19 -0.77
C ARG A 330 18.86 21.87 0.14
N LEU A 331 18.70 22.04 1.45
CA LEU A 331 19.73 21.71 2.44
C LEU A 331 20.11 20.22 2.35
N THR A 332 19.12 19.34 2.22
CA THR A 332 19.34 17.89 2.10
C THR A 332 20.10 17.55 0.81
N TYR A 333 19.70 18.14 -0.31
CA TYR A 333 20.38 17.98 -1.60
C TYR A 333 21.84 18.45 -1.53
N GLU A 334 22.08 19.67 -1.03
CA GLU A 334 23.43 20.24 -0.91
C GLU A 334 24.33 19.40 -0.01
N ALA A 335 23.79 18.88 1.10
CA ALA A 335 24.54 18.02 1.99
C ALA A 335 24.96 16.71 1.30
N ILE A 336 24.03 16.05 0.59
CA ILE A 336 24.26 14.72 0.01
C ILE A 336 25.07 14.77 -1.29
N TYR A 337 24.75 15.69 -2.20
CA TYR A 337 25.32 15.72 -3.55
C TYR A 337 26.56 16.61 -3.68
N ASN A 338 26.67 17.66 -2.86
CA ASN A 338 27.71 18.67 -3.00
C ASN A 338 28.63 18.79 -1.78
N ASP A 339 28.37 18.04 -0.70
CA ASP A 339 29.06 18.18 0.59
C ASP A 339 29.08 19.64 1.12
N ASN A 340 28.02 20.39 0.81
CA ASN A 340 27.78 21.72 1.34
C ASN A 340 26.77 21.64 2.48
N TYR A 341 27.16 22.11 3.67
CA TYR A 341 26.36 21.96 4.87
C TYR A 341 25.79 23.30 5.34
N TYR A 342 24.52 23.31 5.73
CA TYR A 342 23.79 24.51 6.12
C TYR A 342 22.99 24.29 7.41
N SER A 343 22.82 25.35 8.20
CA SER A 343 21.73 25.46 9.17
C SER A 343 20.55 26.19 8.54
N LEU A 344 19.34 25.85 8.96
CA LEU A 344 18.09 26.50 8.56
C LEU A 344 17.54 27.31 9.73
N ASP A 345 17.28 28.61 9.50
CA ASP A 345 16.45 29.41 10.40
C ASP A 345 14.98 29.01 10.20
N PRO A 346 14.29 28.49 11.23
CA PRO A 346 12.92 28.00 11.10
C PRO A 346 11.88 29.12 10.90
N VAL A 347 12.21 30.38 11.19
CA VAL A 347 11.30 31.52 11.03
C VAL A 347 11.49 32.18 9.67
N THR A 348 12.75 32.45 9.29
CA THR A 348 13.06 33.18 8.05
C THR A 348 13.30 32.29 6.84
N CYS A 349 13.34 30.97 7.04
CA CYS A 349 13.67 29.96 6.02
C CYS A 349 15.06 30.13 5.38
N GLN A 350 15.93 30.96 5.98
CA GLN A 350 17.26 31.24 5.45
C GLN A 350 18.25 30.11 5.76
N LEU A 351 19.06 29.78 4.76
CA LEU A 351 20.16 28.83 4.89
C LEU A 351 21.48 29.58 5.15
N THR A 352 22.19 29.19 6.20
CA THR A 352 23.52 29.73 6.54
C THR A 352 24.56 28.62 6.64
N PRO A 353 25.80 28.81 6.17
CA PRO A 353 26.81 27.75 6.21
C PRO A 353 27.03 27.18 7.62
N LEU A 354 26.96 25.85 7.74
CA LEU A 354 27.24 25.10 8.97
C LEU A 354 28.71 24.67 8.97
N THR A 355 29.46 25.06 9.99
CA THR A 355 30.92 24.83 10.05
C THR A 355 31.42 24.27 11.37
N ASP A 356 30.55 24.12 12.36
CA ASP A 356 30.80 23.70 13.75
C ASP A 356 30.90 22.17 13.93
N PHE A 357 31.39 21.44 12.92
CA PHE A 357 31.53 19.98 13.00
C PHE A 357 32.67 19.54 13.93
N ALA A 358 32.48 18.41 14.60
CA ALA A 358 33.54 17.79 15.38
C ALA A 358 34.76 17.42 14.48
N PRO A 359 36.00 17.58 14.98
CA PRO A 359 37.19 17.21 14.20
C PRO A 359 37.18 15.73 13.80
N GLY A 360 37.51 15.46 12.54
CA GLY A 360 37.66 14.08 12.03
C GLY A 360 36.37 13.42 11.55
N MET A 361 35.22 14.11 11.54
CA MET A 361 33.98 13.57 10.97
C MET A 361 34.12 13.30 9.46
N THR A 362 33.61 12.15 9.03
CA THR A 362 33.47 11.79 7.60
C THR A 362 32.38 12.63 6.93
N ALA A 363 32.35 12.66 5.60
CA ALA A 363 31.27 13.30 4.84
C ALA A 363 29.89 12.73 5.24
N ALA A 364 29.75 11.40 5.28
CA ALA A 364 28.50 10.75 5.69
C ALA A 364 28.04 11.15 7.11
N GLN A 365 28.97 11.31 8.06
CA GLN A 365 28.63 11.78 9.41
C GLN A 365 28.16 13.24 9.41
N LYS A 366 28.81 14.13 8.64
CA LYS A 366 28.40 15.53 8.52
C LYS A 366 27.06 15.68 7.81
N GLN A 367 26.81 14.89 6.77
CA GLN A 367 25.53 14.79 6.08
C GLN A 367 24.42 14.43 7.09
N LYS A 368 24.60 13.31 7.81
CA LYS A 368 23.63 12.83 8.80
C LYS A 368 23.38 13.87 9.90
N GLU A 369 24.42 14.50 10.43
CA GLU A 369 24.26 15.55 11.45
C GLU A 369 23.50 16.78 10.91
N THR A 370 23.86 17.24 9.71
CA THR A 370 23.25 18.42 9.07
C THR A 370 21.76 18.21 8.83
N ILE A 371 21.40 17.08 8.19
CA ILE A 371 20.01 16.77 7.84
C ILE A 371 19.21 16.45 9.11
N GLY A 372 19.82 15.76 10.08
CA GLY A 372 19.19 15.43 11.36
C GLY A 372 18.83 16.63 12.24
N ARG A 373 19.34 17.84 11.95
CA ARG A 373 18.92 19.08 12.61
C ARG A 373 17.53 19.55 12.16
N VAL A 374 17.10 19.20 10.94
CA VAL A 374 15.85 19.69 10.32
C VAL A 374 14.88 18.58 9.91
N MET A 375 15.28 17.32 10.01
CA MET A 375 14.48 16.16 9.62
C MET A 375 14.57 15.06 10.67
N ASN A 376 13.45 14.37 10.91
CA ASN A 376 13.42 13.15 11.70
C ASN A 376 13.92 11.97 10.83
N LEU A 377 15.22 11.68 10.90
CA LEU A 377 15.88 10.67 10.06
C LEU A 377 15.33 9.26 10.26
N ASP A 378 15.00 8.88 11.50
CA ASP A 378 14.42 7.57 11.82
C ASP A 378 13.07 7.38 11.10
N SER A 379 12.23 8.43 11.11
CA SER A 379 10.95 8.40 10.39
C SER A 379 11.14 8.25 8.87
N ALA A 380 12.14 8.91 8.29
CA ALA A 380 12.44 8.85 6.87
C ALA A 380 12.90 7.44 6.45
N VAL A 381 13.78 6.81 7.24
CA VAL A 381 14.23 5.42 7.01
C VAL A 381 13.06 4.43 7.10
N ARG A 382 12.20 4.57 8.11
CA ARG A 382 11.07 3.65 8.32
C ARG A 382 10.00 3.81 7.24
N MET A 383 9.66 5.02 6.85
CA MET A 383 8.69 5.23 5.78
C MET A 383 9.24 4.80 4.41
N TYR A 384 10.54 5.00 4.15
CA TYR A 384 11.20 4.43 2.98
C TYR A 384 11.05 2.90 2.94
N LEU A 385 11.33 2.22 4.05
CA LEU A 385 11.17 0.77 4.15
C LEU A 385 9.71 0.34 3.87
N LEU A 386 8.73 1.05 4.41
CA LEU A 386 7.32 0.77 4.16
C LEU A 386 6.96 0.90 2.68
N ASP A 387 7.33 2.02 2.06
CA ASP A 387 7.05 2.28 0.64
C ASP A 387 7.75 1.27 -0.28
N GLU A 388 8.96 0.87 0.08
CA GLU A 388 9.72 -0.14 -0.64
C GLU A 388 9.10 -1.54 -0.50
N VAL A 389 8.60 -1.92 0.67
CA VAL A 389 7.92 -3.21 0.89
C VAL A 389 6.58 -3.26 0.17
N VAL A 390 5.77 -2.20 0.29
CA VAL A 390 4.39 -2.22 -0.20
C VAL A 390 4.28 -1.95 -1.70
N LYS A 391 5.26 -1.26 -2.31
CA LYS A 391 5.26 -0.83 -3.72
C LYS A 391 3.91 -0.25 -4.15
N ASP A 392 3.48 0.79 -3.44
CA ASP A 392 2.19 1.42 -3.72
C ASP A 392 2.23 2.26 -5.02
N LEU A 393 1.20 2.11 -5.84
CA LEU A 393 1.09 2.84 -7.11
C LEU A 393 0.91 4.33 -6.89
N ASP A 394 0.07 4.72 -5.94
CA ASP A 394 -0.39 6.09 -5.81
C ASP A 394 0.64 6.98 -5.09
N SER A 395 1.74 6.43 -4.58
CA SER A 395 2.72 7.11 -3.70
C SER A 395 2.06 7.86 -2.52
N SER A 396 0.76 7.63 -2.29
CA SER A 396 -0.13 8.33 -1.34
C SER A 396 0.09 7.88 0.09
N THR A 397 0.91 6.85 0.26
CA THR A 397 1.60 6.49 1.49
C THR A 397 2.50 7.61 2.00
N PHE A 398 2.90 8.54 1.12
CA PHE A 398 3.80 9.63 1.42
C PHE A 398 3.09 10.85 2.02
N ASN A 399 2.90 10.81 3.33
CA ASN A 399 2.52 11.99 4.11
C ASN A 399 3.70 12.46 4.96
N MET A 400 3.75 13.77 5.19
CA MET A 400 4.76 14.39 6.03
C MET A 400 4.10 15.37 7.00
N TYR A 401 4.75 15.66 8.10
CA TYR A 401 4.32 16.71 9.00
C TYR A 401 5.50 17.38 9.70
N VAL A 402 5.25 18.56 10.24
CA VAL A 402 6.19 19.29 11.09
C VAL A 402 5.39 20.04 12.17
N ASP A 403 5.96 20.14 13.37
CA ASP A 403 5.40 20.95 14.45
C ASP A 403 6.24 22.22 14.65
N MET A 404 5.71 23.37 14.21
CA MET A 404 6.32 24.68 14.42
C MET A 404 5.90 25.34 15.73
N GLY A 405 4.97 24.74 16.47
CA GLY A 405 4.50 25.26 17.75
C GLY A 405 5.62 25.36 18.79
N ALA A 406 5.38 26.12 19.86
CA ALA A 406 6.40 26.41 20.87
C ALA A 406 7.11 25.14 21.40
N GLY A 407 6.36 24.04 21.59
CA GLY A 407 6.88 22.74 22.04
C GLY A 407 7.32 21.77 20.93
N GLY A 408 7.09 22.10 19.66
CA GLY A 408 7.46 21.25 18.52
C GLY A 408 8.97 21.12 18.33
N ASP A 409 9.43 20.10 17.62
CA ASP A 409 10.85 19.86 17.35
C ASP A 409 11.36 20.57 16.09
N LYS A 410 10.45 21.12 15.26
CA LYS A 410 10.71 21.81 14.01
C LYS A 410 11.45 20.90 13.02
N LYS A 411 11.16 19.60 13.06
CA LYS A 411 11.72 18.61 12.13
C LYS A 411 10.67 18.06 11.20
N LEU A 412 11.02 17.99 9.92
CA LEU A 412 10.21 17.33 8.91
C LEU A 412 10.17 15.83 9.25
N THR A 413 8.97 15.31 9.48
CA THR A 413 8.73 13.93 9.87
C THR A 413 7.91 13.22 8.80
N PHE A 414 8.38 12.07 8.35
CA PHE A 414 7.70 11.20 7.39
C PHE A 414 6.80 10.26 8.18
N GLY A 415 5.53 10.11 7.81
CA GLY A 415 4.64 9.23 8.57
C GLY A 415 3.19 9.31 8.14
N ALA A 416 2.30 8.79 8.97
CA ALA A 416 0.87 8.72 8.69
C ALA A 416 0.55 8.04 7.34
N PRO A 417 1.08 6.83 7.08
CA PRO A 417 0.82 6.11 5.84
C PRO A 417 -0.69 5.90 5.60
N TRP A 418 -1.10 5.96 4.33
CA TRP A 418 -2.50 5.83 3.93
C TRP A 418 -2.62 5.39 2.46
N ASP A 419 -3.82 4.92 2.07
CA ASP A 419 -4.23 4.65 0.68
C ASP A 419 -3.45 3.51 -0.01
N PHE A 420 -3.69 2.27 0.44
CA PHE A 420 -2.96 1.07 -0.01
C PHE A 420 -3.77 0.12 -0.89
N ASP A 421 -4.88 0.59 -1.47
CA ASP A 421 -5.76 -0.24 -2.30
C ASP A 421 -5.08 -0.72 -3.59
N PHE A 422 -4.09 0.01 -4.11
CA PHE A 422 -3.28 -0.38 -5.28
C PHE A 422 -1.86 -0.89 -4.94
N ALA A 423 -1.56 -1.08 -3.66
CA ALA A 423 -0.29 -1.63 -3.20
C ALA A 423 -0.24 -3.16 -3.34
N LEU A 424 0.90 -3.75 -2.97
CA LEU A 424 1.09 -5.19 -2.79
C LEU A 424 0.68 -5.99 -4.05
N GLY A 425 1.17 -5.53 -5.20
CA GLY A 425 0.95 -6.17 -6.49
C GLY A 425 -0.43 -5.97 -7.12
N ASN A 426 -1.32 -5.13 -6.56
CA ASN A 426 -2.65 -4.87 -7.13
C ASN A 426 -2.64 -3.89 -8.31
N THR A 427 -1.77 -4.14 -9.29
CA THR A 427 -1.59 -3.25 -10.43
C THR A 427 -1.20 -4.01 -11.69
N ARG A 428 -1.55 -3.46 -12.85
CA ARG A 428 -1.17 -3.95 -14.17
C ARG A 428 0.24 -3.52 -14.57
N TRP A 429 0.82 -2.54 -13.87
CA TRP A 429 2.16 -2.03 -14.15
C TRP A 429 3.22 -3.00 -13.69
N LYS A 430 4.05 -3.45 -14.64
CA LYS A 430 4.98 -4.56 -14.42
C LYS A 430 6.00 -4.22 -13.34
N GLU A 431 6.46 -2.98 -13.29
CA GLU A 431 7.50 -2.51 -12.39
C GLU A 431 7.05 -2.58 -10.92
N LEU A 432 5.77 -2.29 -10.66
CA LEU A 432 5.16 -2.36 -9.32
C LEU A 432 4.63 -3.75 -9.00
N ARG A 433 4.11 -4.47 -10.00
CA ARG A 433 3.65 -5.85 -9.84
C ARG A 433 4.80 -6.83 -9.62
N SER A 434 6.00 -6.56 -10.15
CA SER A 434 7.18 -7.37 -9.88
C SER A 434 7.55 -7.30 -8.39
N THR A 435 7.92 -8.44 -7.83
CA THR A 435 8.43 -8.58 -6.46
C THR A 435 9.90 -8.18 -6.34
N GLY A 436 10.60 -8.07 -7.48
CA GLY A 436 11.99 -7.62 -7.56
C GLY A 436 12.14 -6.11 -7.78
N GLY A 437 13.38 -5.65 -7.70
CA GLY A 437 13.81 -4.27 -7.97
C GLY A 437 13.51 -3.30 -6.83
N LEU A 438 14.43 -2.36 -6.60
CA LEU A 438 14.19 -1.24 -5.71
C LEU A 438 13.23 -0.26 -6.40
N TYR A 439 12.25 0.23 -5.67
CA TYR A 439 11.11 1.01 -6.16
C TYR A 439 11.15 2.44 -5.64
N ALA A 440 11.10 2.62 -4.32
CA ALA A 440 10.90 3.93 -3.70
C ALA A 440 12.08 4.88 -3.96
N CYS A 441 13.26 4.34 -4.24
CA CYS A 441 14.47 5.08 -4.62
C CYS A 441 14.83 4.98 -6.12
N SER A 442 13.86 4.72 -7.00
CA SER A 442 14.07 4.57 -8.44
C SER A 442 13.18 5.49 -9.26
N PHE A 443 13.61 5.90 -10.46
CA PHE A 443 12.75 6.54 -11.45
C PHE A 443 12.13 5.47 -12.34
N LEU A 444 10.83 5.22 -12.18
CA LEU A 444 10.11 4.33 -13.09
C LEU A 444 9.54 5.11 -14.28
N GLU A 445 9.83 4.65 -15.50
CA GLU A 445 9.43 5.29 -16.77
C GLU A 445 7.97 5.00 -17.19
N THR A 446 7.08 4.61 -16.27
CA THR A 446 5.71 4.19 -16.62
C THR A 446 4.68 5.27 -16.30
N ASP A 447 3.82 5.56 -17.26
CA ASP A 447 2.70 6.50 -17.12
C ASP A 447 1.83 6.17 -15.90
N GLY A 448 1.67 7.16 -15.01
CA GLY A 448 0.82 7.06 -13.83
C GLY A 448 1.48 6.51 -12.57
N ILE A 449 2.75 6.06 -12.64
CA ILE A 449 3.52 5.75 -11.43
C ILE A 449 4.09 7.05 -10.87
N ARG A 450 3.83 7.30 -9.60
CA ARG A 450 4.37 8.47 -8.90
C ARG A 450 5.62 8.09 -8.13
N GLN A 451 6.62 8.97 -8.17
CA GLN A 451 7.91 8.76 -7.54
C GLN A 451 8.18 9.81 -6.48
N ASN A 452 8.88 9.39 -5.42
CA ASN A 452 9.26 10.27 -4.33
C ASN A 452 10.74 10.64 -4.43
N SER A 453 11.01 11.86 -4.91
CA SER A 453 12.37 12.38 -5.06
C SER A 453 13.15 12.48 -3.74
N TRP A 454 12.47 12.56 -2.59
CA TRP A 454 13.14 12.54 -1.28
C TRP A 454 13.90 11.24 -1.05
N TYR A 455 13.29 10.09 -1.36
CA TYR A 455 13.94 8.80 -1.16
C TYR A 455 15.05 8.56 -2.18
N VAL A 456 14.86 8.97 -3.43
CA VAL A 456 15.94 8.93 -4.44
C VAL A 456 17.16 9.71 -3.94
N MET A 457 16.93 10.94 -3.46
CA MET A 457 17.97 11.80 -2.89
C MET A 457 18.62 11.18 -1.65
N MET A 458 17.83 10.72 -0.68
CA MET A 458 18.36 10.17 0.58
C MET A 458 19.09 8.84 0.39
N TYR A 459 18.60 7.96 -0.49
CA TYR A 459 19.23 6.66 -0.76
C TYR A 459 20.61 6.79 -1.41
N HIS A 460 20.93 7.96 -1.99
CA HIS A 460 22.28 8.27 -2.46
C HIS A 460 23.30 8.38 -1.32
N ALA A 461 22.87 8.72 -0.10
CA ALA A 461 23.75 8.84 1.06
C ALA A 461 24.11 7.47 1.68
N GLU A 462 25.40 7.28 1.98
CA GLU A 462 25.91 6.05 2.61
C GLU A 462 25.22 5.77 3.95
N TRP A 463 25.13 6.79 4.81
CA TRP A 463 24.53 6.65 6.13
C TRP A 463 23.06 6.22 6.09
N PHE A 464 22.31 6.63 5.07
CA PHE A 464 20.90 6.29 4.94
C PHE A 464 20.74 4.80 4.58
N ARG A 465 21.55 4.31 3.62
CA ARG A 465 21.56 2.89 3.25
C ARG A 465 21.99 1.99 4.43
N ASP A 466 22.93 2.45 5.24
CA ASP A 466 23.35 1.73 6.44
C ASP A 466 22.21 1.65 7.48
N ASP A 467 21.50 2.75 7.71
CA ASP A 467 20.35 2.77 8.62
C ASP A 467 19.18 1.90 8.10
N VAL A 468 18.94 1.88 6.78
CA VAL A 468 17.97 0.99 6.12
C VAL A 468 18.30 -0.47 6.39
N LYS A 469 19.56 -0.88 6.16
CA LYS A 469 20.01 -2.26 6.41
C LYS A 469 19.93 -2.64 7.88
N ALA A 470 20.34 -1.73 8.76
CA ALA A 470 20.26 -1.96 10.20
C ALA A 470 18.81 -2.18 10.65
N ARG A 471 17.89 -1.31 10.23
CA ARG A 471 16.47 -1.45 10.58
C ARG A 471 15.85 -2.69 9.94
N TRP A 472 16.18 -3.02 8.69
CA TRP A 472 15.71 -4.23 8.01
C TRP A 472 16.07 -5.50 8.79
N ALA A 473 17.33 -5.62 9.25
CA ALA A 473 17.81 -6.77 10.00
C ALA A 473 17.06 -6.97 11.33
N GLU A 474 16.53 -5.90 11.94
CA GLU A 474 15.74 -5.99 13.17
C GLU A 474 14.34 -6.55 12.92
N ILE A 475 13.72 -6.22 11.79
CA ILE A 475 12.27 -6.45 11.57
C ILE A 475 11.95 -7.57 10.59
N TYR A 476 12.92 -8.06 9.82
CA TYR A 476 12.66 -9.03 8.74
C TYR A 476 11.87 -10.27 9.21
N THR A 477 12.20 -10.81 10.39
CA THR A 477 11.47 -11.95 10.97
C THR A 477 10.01 -11.60 11.29
N GLU A 478 9.74 -10.42 11.82
CA GLU A 478 8.39 -9.95 12.14
C GLU A 478 7.57 -9.68 10.87
N LEU A 479 8.17 -9.08 9.84
CA LEU A 479 7.48 -8.84 8.55
C LEU A 479 7.04 -10.15 7.87
N ARG A 480 7.81 -11.23 8.04
CA ARG A 480 7.39 -12.56 7.56
C ARG A 480 6.22 -13.11 8.36
N ALA A 481 6.21 -12.92 9.68
CA ALA A 481 5.07 -13.30 10.50
C ALA A 481 3.81 -12.51 10.10
N ASP A 482 3.95 -11.22 9.80
CA ASP A 482 2.86 -10.37 9.29
C ASP A 482 2.30 -10.88 7.95
N ALA A 483 3.15 -11.43 7.08
CA ALA A 483 2.71 -12.06 5.84
C ALA A 483 1.87 -13.33 6.12
N GLU A 484 2.27 -14.18 7.06
CA GLU A 484 1.51 -15.39 7.42
C GLU A 484 0.11 -15.08 7.99
N GLU A 485 -0.08 -13.92 8.62
CA GLU A 485 -1.41 -13.49 9.10
C GLU A 485 -2.43 -13.36 7.98
N ILE A 486 -2.02 -13.04 6.75
CA ILE A 486 -2.91 -12.97 5.57
C ILE A 486 -3.71 -14.27 5.44
N ARG A 487 -3.04 -15.42 5.51
CA ARG A 487 -3.70 -16.72 5.37
C ARG A 487 -4.58 -17.06 6.57
N LYS A 488 -4.17 -16.65 7.77
CA LYS A 488 -4.91 -16.95 9.01
C LYS A 488 -6.22 -16.17 9.04
N GLU A 489 -6.18 -14.88 8.75
CA GLU A 489 -7.36 -14.01 8.72
C GLU A 489 -8.27 -14.34 7.53
N ALA A 490 -7.72 -14.64 6.35
CA ALA A 490 -8.51 -15.10 5.21
C ALA A 490 -9.34 -16.35 5.55
N LYS A 491 -8.78 -17.29 6.32
CA LYS A 491 -9.48 -18.48 6.79
C LYS A 491 -10.48 -18.15 7.90
N LEU A 492 -10.08 -17.30 8.84
CA LEU A 492 -10.92 -16.90 9.97
C LEU A 492 -12.18 -16.16 9.52
N TYR A 493 -12.07 -15.30 8.51
CA TYR A 493 -13.14 -14.44 8.03
C TYR A 493 -13.78 -14.90 6.70
N ALA A 494 -13.50 -16.14 6.27
CA ALA A 494 -14.00 -16.69 5.00
C ALA A 494 -15.51 -16.49 4.82
N ASP A 495 -16.32 -16.84 5.83
CA ASP A 495 -17.78 -16.70 5.77
C ASP A 495 -18.24 -15.23 5.60
N ALA A 496 -17.53 -14.28 6.22
CA ALA A 496 -17.86 -12.85 6.11
C ALA A 496 -17.49 -12.30 4.73
N PHE A 497 -16.33 -12.72 4.20
CA PHE A 497 -15.91 -12.42 2.84
C PHE A 497 -16.86 -13.00 1.79
N ASP A 498 -17.33 -14.24 1.96
CA ASP A 498 -18.35 -14.85 1.09
C ASP A 498 -19.67 -14.08 1.11
N ARG A 499 -20.13 -13.62 2.28
CA ARG A 499 -21.30 -12.74 2.38
C ARG A 499 -21.09 -11.42 1.66
N ASN A 500 -19.91 -10.82 1.82
CA ASN A 500 -19.54 -9.58 1.12
C ASN A 500 -19.62 -9.77 -0.40
N ASP A 501 -19.03 -10.83 -0.94
CA ASP A 501 -19.07 -11.11 -2.37
C ASP A 501 -20.48 -11.49 -2.84
N GLY A 502 -21.26 -12.22 -2.05
CA GLY A 502 -22.67 -12.49 -2.36
C GLY A 502 -23.50 -11.22 -2.59
N ARG A 503 -23.15 -10.12 -1.92
CA ARG A 503 -23.75 -8.79 -2.14
C ARG A 503 -23.12 -8.03 -3.31
N TRP A 504 -21.80 -7.85 -3.29
CA TRP A 504 -21.11 -6.90 -4.18
C TRP A 504 -20.57 -7.54 -5.46
N LYS A 505 -20.37 -8.87 -5.45
CA LYS A 505 -19.94 -9.70 -6.57
C LYS A 505 -18.66 -9.13 -7.19
N THR A 506 -17.64 -8.91 -6.38
CA THR A 506 -16.37 -8.29 -6.76
C THR A 506 -15.30 -9.31 -7.16
N ILE A 507 -15.38 -10.54 -6.67
CA ILE A 507 -14.45 -11.62 -7.04
C ILE A 507 -14.57 -11.93 -8.54
N GLY A 508 -13.41 -12.18 -9.17
CA GLY A 508 -13.30 -12.42 -10.61
C GLY A 508 -13.57 -11.19 -11.49
N LYS A 509 -13.74 -9.98 -10.91
CA LYS A 509 -14.04 -8.76 -11.66
C LYS A 509 -12.96 -7.71 -11.57
N ILE A 510 -12.66 -7.13 -12.73
CA ILE A 510 -11.91 -5.88 -12.82
C ILE A 510 -12.85 -4.74 -12.42
N THR A 511 -12.62 -4.16 -11.25
CA THR A 511 -13.39 -3.06 -10.67
C THR A 511 -12.78 -1.69 -10.98
N MET A 512 -11.49 -1.65 -11.32
CA MET A 512 -10.77 -0.49 -11.83
C MET A 512 -9.93 -0.84 -13.07
N GLY A 513 -10.54 -0.77 -14.26
CA GLY A 513 -9.94 -1.23 -15.53
C GLY A 513 -8.67 -0.53 -15.99
N TRP A 514 -8.34 0.62 -15.39
CA TRP A 514 -7.14 1.40 -15.72
C TRP A 514 -5.93 1.01 -14.85
N HIS A 515 -6.12 0.36 -13.70
CA HIS A 515 -5.04 0.03 -12.77
C HIS A 515 -4.89 -1.46 -12.54
N GLN A 516 -5.98 -2.23 -12.47
CA GLN A 516 -5.92 -3.63 -12.09
C GLN A 516 -5.42 -4.55 -13.21
N ASN A 517 -4.68 -5.59 -12.81
CA ASN A 517 -4.26 -6.66 -13.71
C ASN A 517 -5.45 -7.56 -14.10
N LYS A 518 -5.43 -8.12 -15.31
CA LYS A 518 -6.44 -9.07 -15.79
C LYS A 518 -6.44 -10.40 -15.05
N GLU A 519 -5.33 -10.79 -14.41
CA GLU A 519 -5.22 -12.01 -13.60
C GLU A 519 -6.26 -12.07 -12.47
N ILE A 520 -6.77 -10.91 -12.00
CA ILE A 520 -7.86 -10.84 -11.02
C ILE A 520 -9.12 -11.57 -11.50
N GLN A 521 -9.31 -11.69 -12.82
CA GLN A 521 -10.45 -12.40 -13.41
C GLN A 521 -10.41 -13.92 -13.19
N ASN A 522 -9.26 -14.45 -12.76
CA ASN A 522 -9.08 -15.88 -12.51
C ASN A 522 -9.44 -16.27 -11.06
N PHE A 523 -9.71 -15.30 -10.18
CA PHE A 523 -10.11 -15.59 -8.81
C PHE A 523 -11.56 -16.07 -8.78
N GLU A 524 -11.77 -17.26 -8.21
CA GLU A 524 -13.08 -17.84 -7.95
C GLU A 524 -13.52 -17.57 -6.51
N THR A 525 -12.56 -17.41 -5.60
CA THR A 525 -12.80 -17.15 -4.17
C THR A 525 -11.97 -16.00 -3.63
N HIS A 526 -12.36 -15.49 -2.46
CA HIS A 526 -11.52 -14.56 -1.69
C HIS A 526 -10.19 -15.20 -1.24
N MET A 527 -10.16 -16.52 -1.03
CA MET A 527 -8.93 -17.23 -0.65
C MET A 527 -7.89 -17.18 -1.77
N ASP A 528 -8.31 -17.29 -3.04
CA ASP A 528 -7.40 -17.21 -4.19
C ASP A 528 -6.68 -15.84 -4.22
N ALA A 529 -7.45 -14.77 -3.96
CA ALA A 529 -6.92 -13.42 -3.89
C ALA A 529 -5.98 -13.22 -2.68
N ALA A 530 -6.29 -13.84 -1.53
CA ALA A 530 -5.45 -13.79 -0.33
C ALA A 530 -4.13 -14.59 -0.51
N GLU A 531 -4.17 -15.75 -1.15
CA GLU A 531 -2.99 -16.55 -1.47
C GLU A 531 -2.09 -15.82 -2.48
N GLN A 532 -2.67 -15.13 -3.46
CA GLN A 532 -1.92 -14.26 -4.37
C GLN A 532 -1.22 -13.12 -3.61
N LEU A 533 -1.92 -12.44 -2.69
CA LEU A 533 -1.36 -11.39 -1.86
C LEU A 533 -0.21 -11.90 -0.98
N TYR A 534 -0.43 -13.02 -0.28
CA TYR A 534 0.61 -13.69 0.52
C TYR A 534 1.84 -14.02 -0.33
N THR A 535 1.64 -14.66 -1.48
CA THR A 535 2.73 -15.12 -2.35
C THR A 535 3.55 -13.95 -2.89
N TRP A 536 2.87 -12.86 -3.26
CA TRP A 536 3.53 -11.64 -3.67
C TRP A 536 4.38 -11.05 -2.54
N LEU A 537 3.80 -10.88 -1.35
CA LEU A 537 4.49 -10.25 -0.22
C LEU A 537 5.67 -11.08 0.25
N ILE A 538 5.52 -12.40 0.44
CA ILE A 538 6.63 -13.24 0.91
C ILE A 538 7.79 -13.25 -0.11
N THR A 539 7.49 -13.26 -1.40
CA THR A 539 8.50 -13.22 -2.46
C THR A 539 9.20 -11.85 -2.48
N ARG A 540 8.45 -10.76 -2.27
CA ARG A 540 8.99 -9.40 -2.15
C ARG A 540 9.93 -9.27 -0.94
N LEU A 541 9.51 -9.76 0.22
CA LEU A 541 10.33 -9.73 1.45
C LEU A 541 11.61 -10.56 1.28
N ARG A 542 11.55 -11.72 0.61
CA ARG A 542 12.75 -12.51 0.29
C ARG A 542 13.71 -11.74 -0.61
N TRP A 543 13.20 -11.11 -1.67
CA TRP A 543 14.03 -10.32 -2.57
C TRP A 543 14.70 -9.15 -1.85
N LEU A 544 13.96 -8.36 -1.05
CA LEU A 544 14.53 -7.28 -0.26
C LEU A 544 15.58 -7.78 0.76
N ASN A 545 15.38 -8.99 1.30
CA ASN A 545 16.38 -9.59 2.16
C ASN A 545 17.68 -9.99 1.44
N THR A 546 17.63 -10.25 0.13
CA THR A 546 18.87 -10.41 -0.65
C THR A 546 19.62 -9.08 -0.85
N GLU A 547 18.89 -7.96 -0.86
CA GLU A 547 19.48 -6.63 -1.01
C GLU A 547 20.05 -6.07 0.30
N TRP A 548 19.36 -6.32 1.43
CA TRP A 548 19.65 -5.65 2.70
C TRP A 548 19.97 -6.58 3.87
N GLY A 549 19.74 -7.89 3.71
CA GLY A 549 20.00 -8.86 4.77
C GLY A 549 21.49 -8.97 5.13
N ASP A 550 21.77 -9.23 6.40
CA ASP A 550 23.13 -9.46 6.93
C ASP A 550 23.52 -10.95 6.93
N GLY A 551 22.72 -11.80 6.28
CA GLY A 551 22.85 -13.26 6.30
C GLY A 551 22.28 -13.93 7.57
N LYS A 552 21.75 -13.19 8.55
CA LYS A 552 20.95 -13.77 9.64
C LYS A 552 19.53 -14.03 9.17
N GLY A 553 18.95 -15.15 9.61
CA GLY A 553 17.70 -15.65 9.02
C GLY A 553 17.86 -16.05 7.55
N ALA A 554 19.10 -16.29 7.09
CA ALA A 554 19.39 -16.77 5.75
C ALA A 554 18.58 -18.03 5.48
N GLU A 555 17.75 -17.95 4.45
CA GLU A 555 16.98 -19.10 4.03
C GLU A 555 17.92 -20.17 3.51
N LYS A 556 17.70 -21.42 3.95
CA LYS A 556 18.45 -22.56 3.45
C LYS A 556 17.97 -22.83 2.05
N GLU A 557 18.88 -22.75 1.07
CA GLU A 557 18.59 -23.17 -0.29
C GLU A 557 18.05 -24.60 -0.23
N VAL A 558 16.84 -24.78 -0.77
CA VAL A 558 16.24 -26.07 -0.98
C VAL A 558 16.20 -26.33 -2.47
N SER A 559 16.74 -27.47 -2.86
CA SER A 559 16.61 -27.97 -4.20
C SER A 559 16.05 -29.38 -4.18
N HIS A 560 15.16 -29.66 -5.12
CA HIS A 560 14.67 -31.01 -5.39
C HIS A 560 14.96 -31.32 -6.86
N ARG A 561 16.00 -32.14 -7.05
CA ARG A 561 16.48 -32.56 -8.36
C ARG A 561 16.00 -33.98 -8.68
N PHE A 562 15.27 -34.10 -9.79
CA PHE A 562 14.88 -35.36 -10.41
C PHE A 562 15.82 -35.64 -11.57
N LEU A 563 16.75 -36.59 -11.40
CA LEU A 563 17.56 -37.11 -12.50
C LEU A 563 16.73 -38.12 -13.27
N MET A 564 16.66 -37.97 -14.59
CA MET A 564 15.82 -38.82 -15.45
C MET A 564 16.16 -40.31 -15.32
N LYS A 565 17.44 -40.65 -15.14
CA LYS A 565 17.89 -42.03 -14.91
C LYS A 565 17.38 -42.68 -13.62
N ASP A 566 16.98 -41.88 -12.65
CA ASP A 566 16.49 -42.34 -11.35
C ASP A 566 14.94 -42.35 -11.32
N CYS A 567 14.29 -41.90 -12.40
CA CYS A 567 12.85 -41.85 -12.54
C CYS A 567 12.35 -43.11 -13.29
N ALA A 568 11.30 -43.75 -12.78
CA ALA A 568 10.68 -44.88 -13.47
C ALA A 568 9.70 -44.41 -14.57
N ASP A 569 9.58 -45.20 -15.64
CA ASP A 569 8.67 -44.93 -16.78
C ASP A 569 7.22 -44.64 -16.33
N ALA A 570 6.76 -45.25 -15.24
CA ALA A 570 5.39 -45.10 -14.74
C ALA A 570 5.03 -43.69 -14.25
N PHE A 571 6.03 -42.81 -14.06
CA PHE A 571 5.84 -41.42 -13.63
C PHE A 571 5.94 -40.41 -14.78
N ILE A 572 6.24 -40.90 -15.98
CA ILE A 572 6.34 -40.11 -17.20
C ILE A 572 5.25 -40.56 -18.16
N ASN A 573 4.37 -39.63 -18.52
CA ASN A 573 3.31 -39.90 -19.47
C ASN A 573 3.66 -39.25 -20.80
N PHE A 574 3.73 -40.08 -21.84
CA PHE A 574 3.98 -39.62 -23.20
C PHE A 574 2.65 -39.45 -23.93
N LYS A 575 2.44 -38.29 -24.55
CA LYS A 575 1.28 -38.07 -25.41
C LYS A 575 1.75 -37.72 -26.82
N ARG A 576 1.44 -38.61 -27.77
CA ARG A 576 1.80 -38.46 -29.20
C ARG A 576 3.31 -38.34 -29.44
N CYS A 577 4.09 -38.77 -28.47
CA CYS A 577 5.51 -39.01 -28.51
C CYS A 577 5.78 -40.35 -27.82
N GLY A 578 6.99 -40.85 -27.97
CA GLY A 578 7.53 -41.94 -27.17
C GLY A 578 8.76 -41.47 -26.40
N GLY A 579 9.11 -42.24 -25.39
CA GLY A 579 10.34 -42.03 -24.64
C GLY A 579 10.90 -43.33 -24.15
N GLN A 580 12.23 -43.44 -24.15
CA GLN A 580 12.93 -44.56 -23.56
C GLN A 580 14.14 -44.06 -22.77
N LEU A 581 14.33 -44.58 -21.56
CA LEU A 581 15.54 -44.29 -20.80
C LEU A 581 16.76 -44.94 -21.47
N ALA A 582 17.77 -44.13 -21.78
CA ALA A 582 19.05 -44.60 -22.29
C ALA A 582 20.21 -43.84 -21.62
N GLY A 583 21.05 -44.57 -20.87
CA GLY A 583 22.13 -43.95 -20.11
C GLY A 583 21.57 -43.02 -19.02
N ASP A 584 21.96 -41.75 -19.06
CA ASP A 584 21.58 -40.75 -18.06
C ASP A 584 20.33 -39.92 -18.44
N ALA A 585 19.71 -40.17 -19.60
CA ALA A 585 18.62 -39.35 -20.14
C ALA A 585 17.42 -40.17 -20.63
N TYR A 586 16.24 -39.57 -20.62
CA TYR A 586 15.11 -40.02 -21.45
C TYR A 586 15.30 -39.52 -22.88
N MET A 587 15.35 -40.47 -23.80
CA MET A 587 15.38 -40.22 -25.24
C MET A 587 13.94 -40.10 -25.72
N LEU A 588 13.52 -38.90 -26.09
CA LEU A 588 12.17 -38.56 -26.53
C LEU A 588 12.13 -38.44 -28.05
N TYR A 589 11.08 -38.98 -28.67
CA TYR A 589 10.88 -38.95 -30.11
C TYR A 589 9.40 -38.75 -30.43
N ILE A 590 9.10 -38.20 -31.60
CA ILE A 590 7.73 -37.92 -32.03
C ILE A 590 7.11 -39.19 -32.63
N ASP A 591 5.89 -39.54 -32.22
CA ASP A 591 5.17 -40.75 -32.67
C ASP A 591 3.80 -40.41 -33.29
N GLY A 592 3.56 -39.14 -33.64
CA GLY A 592 2.31 -38.72 -34.27
C GLY A 592 2.26 -37.26 -34.73
N ASP A 593 1.25 -36.93 -35.52
CA ASP A 593 1.27 -35.74 -36.39
C ASP A 593 0.86 -34.40 -35.73
N HIS A 594 0.47 -34.35 -34.44
CA HIS A 594 -0.04 -33.10 -33.81
C HIS A 594 0.18 -33.01 -32.29
N ASP A 595 0.81 -31.94 -31.77
CA ASP A 595 0.96 -31.60 -30.33
C ASP A 595 1.56 -32.73 -29.43
N PRO A 596 2.82 -33.15 -29.68
CA PRO A 596 3.52 -34.09 -28.80
C PRO A 596 3.96 -33.42 -27.50
N TYR A 597 3.77 -34.09 -26.36
CA TYR A 597 4.22 -33.58 -25.06
C TYR A 597 4.50 -34.69 -24.05
N VAL A 598 5.27 -34.34 -23.03
CA VAL A 598 5.61 -35.23 -21.91
C VAL A 598 5.07 -34.62 -20.62
N THR A 599 4.37 -35.42 -19.81
CA THR A 599 3.94 -35.04 -18.47
C THR A 599 4.73 -35.80 -17.42
N PHE A 600 5.22 -35.07 -16.42
CA PHE A 600 5.95 -35.60 -15.28
C PHE A 600 5.10 -35.48 -14.01
N ASP A 601 4.78 -36.61 -13.39
CA ASP A 601 3.97 -36.70 -12.18
C ASP A 601 4.88 -36.54 -10.95
N VAL A 602 4.97 -35.29 -10.45
CA VAL A 602 5.86 -34.94 -9.33
C VAL A 602 5.29 -35.43 -8.02
N GLU A 603 3.97 -35.34 -7.80
CA GLU A 603 3.34 -35.70 -6.54
C GLU A 603 3.51 -37.19 -6.18
N ARG A 604 3.62 -38.05 -7.19
CA ARG A 604 3.92 -39.48 -6.98
C ARG A 604 5.37 -39.76 -6.62
N LEU A 605 6.29 -38.87 -6.97
CA LEU A 605 7.72 -38.99 -6.70
C LEU A 605 8.10 -38.33 -5.37
N ALA A 606 7.53 -37.17 -5.08
CA ALA A 606 7.79 -36.40 -3.87
C ALA A 606 6.61 -35.50 -3.50
N SER A 607 6.36 -35.37 -2.19
CA SER A 607 5.41 -34.37 -1.69
C SER A 607 6.12 -33.03 -1.56
N LEU A 608 5.98 -32.20 -2.59
CA LEU A 608 6.61 -30.88 -2.68
C LEU A 608 5.58 -29.76 -2.62
N SER A 609 5.94 -28.65 -1.98
CA SER A 609 5.15 -27.43 -1.96
C SER A 609 5.77 -26.38 -2.89
N ALA A 610 5.03 -25.93 -3.90
CA ALA A 610 5.39 -24.87 -4.83
C ALA A 610 5.82 -23.58 -4.11
N ASN A 611 5.25 -23.30 -2.93
CA ASN A 611 5.59 -22.14 -2.09
C ASN A 611 7.09 -22.05 -1.69
N LEU A 612 7.84 -23.15 -1.81
CA LEU A 612 9.26 -23.22 -1.51
C LEU A 612 10.15 -22.98 -2.73
N TYR A 613 9.62 -23.08 -3.95
CA TYR A 613 10.43 -23.11 -5.18
C TYR A 613 10.11 -21.92 -6.07
N THR A 614 11.09 -21.08 -6.32
CA THR A 614 11.00 -19.90 -7.17
C THR A 614 11.61 -20.11 -8.54
N THR A 615 12.27 -21.25 -8.76
CA THR A 615 12.99 -21.55 -9.99
C THR A 615 12.78 -23.00 -10.40
N LEU A 616 12.58 -23.20 -11.70
CA LEU A 616 12.57 -24.50 -12.36
C LEU A 616 13.74 -24.58 -13.33
N GLU A 617 14.59 -25.59 -13.18
CA GLU A 617 15.66 -25.88 -14.12
C GLU A 617 15.36 -27.16 -14.91
N ILE A 618 15.57 -27.10 -16.23
CA ILE A 618 15.44 -28.25 -17.12
C ILE A 618 16.75 -28.47 -17.86
N THR A 619 17.37 -29.63 -17.64
CA THR A 619 18.60 -30.03 -18.33
C THR A 619 18.27 -30.92 -19.53
N TYR A 620 18.67 -30.51 -20.72
CA TYR A 620 18.30 -31.15 -21.97
C TYR A 620 19.43 -31.13 -23.01
N ARG A 621 19.30 -31.94 -24.07
CA ARG A 621 20.09 -31.85 -25.30
C ARG A 621 19.18 -32.05 -26.50
N ILE A 622 19.32 -31.18 -27.50
CA ILE A 622 18.61 -31.30 -28.78
C ILE A 622 19.65 -31.53 -29.88
N PRO A 623 19.41 -32.48 -30.80
CA PRO A 623 20.35 -32.81 -31.87
C PRO A 623 20.63 -31.59 -32.75
N LYS A 624 21.90 -31.45 -33.15
CA LYS A 624 22.38 -30.34 -33.98
C LYS A 624 21.69 -30.29 -35.35
N ASP A 625 21.29 -31.45 -35.86
CA ASP A 625 20.69 -31.61 -37.18
C ASP A 625 19.18 -31.38 -37.17
N SER A 626 18.61 -30.95 -36.04
CA SER A 626 17.22 -30.51 -35.96
C SER A 626 16.97 -29.35 -36.92
N ALA A 627 15.82 -29.36 -37.59
CA ALA A 627 15.52 -28.39 -38.65
C ALA A 627 15.49 -26.93 -38.18
N GLN A 628 15.34 -26.70 -36.87
CA GLN A 628 15.38 -25.39 -36.25
C GLN A 628 16.57 -25.29 -35.30
N LYS A 629 17.42 -24.28 -35.50
CA LYS A 629 18.59 -24.01 -34.61
C LYS A 629 18.18 -23.65 -33.17
N SER A 630 16.97 -23.14 -32.99
CA SER A 630 16.37 -22.83 -31.69
C SER A 630 14.86 -22.64 -31.87
N TYR A 631 14.07 -22.92 -30.84
CA TYR A 631 12.63 -22.71 -30.85
C TYR A 631 12.08 -22.38 -29.46
N GLU A 632 10.90 -21.79 -29.40
CA GLU A 632 10.19 -21.56 -28.15
C GLU A 632 9.52 -22.87 -27.72
N THR A 633 9.70 -23.23 -26.45
CA THR A 633 9.04 -24.37 -25.81
C THR A 633 8.31 -23.86 -24.58
N GLU A 634 7.22 -24.53 -24.24
CA GLU A 634 6.29 -24.15 -23.19
C GLU A 634 6.22 -25.26 -22.13
N ILE A 635 6.20 -24.86 -20.87
CA ILE A 635 6.06 -25.75 -19.73
C ILE A 635 4.82 -25.33 -18.96
N PHE A 636 3.86 -26.23 -18.89
CA PHE A 636 2.65 -26.05 -18.09
C PHE A 636 2.92 -26.52 -16.66
N LEU A 637 2.61 -25.64 -15.71
CA LEU A 637 2.81 -25.87 -14.29
C LEU A 637 1.50 -26.42 -13.69
N MET A 638 1.59 -27.50 -12.92
CA MET A 638 0.45 -28.09 -12.21
C MET A 638 0.71 -28.07 -10.71
N SER A 639 0.11 -27.11 -10.00
CA SER A 639 0.23 -26.95 -8.56
C SER A 639 -1.05 -26.39 -7.93
N GLY A 640 -1.27 -26.64 -6.64
CA GLY A 640 -2.41 -26.10 -5.90
C GLY A 640 -3.73 -26.64 -6.47
N ASP A 641 -4.61 -25.77 -6.94
CA ASP A 641 -5.87 -26.20 -7.57
C ASP A 641 -5.69 -26.59 -9.06
N VAL A 642 -4.52 -26.34 -9.64
CA VAL A 642 -4.20 -26.67 -11.03
C VAL A 642 -3.65 -28.10 -11.10
N THR A 643 -4.54 -29.09 -11.21
CA THR A 643 -4.17 -30.51 -11.26
C THR A 643 -3.93 -31.05 -12.68
N SER A 644 -4.10 -30.21 -13.70
CA SER A 644 -3.93 -30.58 -15.12
C SER A 644 -3.40 -29.41 -15.93
N PRO A 645 -2.75 -29.64 -17.09
CA PRO A 645 -2.21 -28.56 -17.91
C PRO A 645 -3.31 -27.59 -18.38
N THR A 646 -3.19 -26.33 -17.99
CA THR A 646 -4.20 -25.28 -18.24
C THR A 646 -3.60 -24.14 -19.05
N GLY A 647 -4.29 -23.71 -20.10
CA GLY A 647 -3.86 -22.59 -20.94
C GLY A 647 -3.64 -21.31 -20.14
N GLY A 648 -2.51 -20.63 -20.37
CA GLY A 648 -2.14 -19.41 -19.65
C GLY A 648 -1.40 -19.63 -18.32
N ILE A 649 -1.24 -20.90 -17.89
CA ILE A 649 -0.45 -21.27 -16.70
C ILE A 649 0.79 -22.01 -17.17
N SER A 650 1.73 -21.25 -17.72
CA SER A 650 2.93 -21.79 -18.33
C SER A 650 4.11 -20.82 -18.30
N VAL A 651 5.31 -21.39 -18.30
CA VAL A 651 6.55 -20.67 -18.54
C VAL A 651 7.15 -21.10 -19.86
N LYS A 652 7.80 -20.15 -20.54
CA LYS A 652 8.38 -20.38 -21.86
C LYS A 652 9.87 -20.12 -21.84
N PHE A 653 10.61 -20.92 -22.59
CA PHE A 653 12.01 -20.63 -22.86
C PHE A 653 12.37 -20.96 -24.31
N ARG A 654 13.52 -20.43 -24.73
CA ARG A 654 14.08 -20.72 -26.03
C ARG A 654 15.05 -21.90 -25.93
N ALA A 655 14.66 -23.04 -26.48
CA ALA A 655 15.50 -24.22 -26.54
C ALA A 655 16.57 -24.09 -27.65
N ILE A 656 17.78 -24.59 -27.40
CA ILE A 656 18.93 -24.50 -28.32
C ILE A 656 19.25 -25.88 -28.92
N ALA A 657 19.28 -25.97 -30.25
CA ALA A 657 19.56 -27.19 -31.01
C ALA A 657 20.97 -27.18 -31.61
N ASP A 658 21.99 -27.30 -30.76
CA ASP A 658 23.40 -27.31 -31.19
C ASP A 658 24.11 -28.65 -30.92
N GLY A 659 23.37 -29.67 -30.46
CA GLY A 659 23.91 -30.97 -30.08
C GLY A 659 24.65 -30.98 -28.74
N LYS A 660 24.60 -29.89 -27.97
CA LYS A 660 25.18 -29.83 -26.62
C LYS A 660 24.10 -29.90 -25.55
N GLN A 661 24.53 -30.25 -24.35
CA GLN A 661 23.68 -30.21 -23.17
C GLN A 661 23.54 -28.77 -22.69
N HIS A 662 22.31 -28.34 -22.40
CA HIS A 662 21.95 -27.04 -21.85
C HIS A 662 21.10 -27.21 -20.59
N THR A 663 21.10 -26.20 -19.74
CA THR A 663 20.13 -26.06 -18.65
C THR A 663 19.35 -24.79 -18.86
N ALA A 664 18.03 -24.91 -19.08
CA ALA A 664 17.13 -23.76 -19.02
C ALA A 664 16.82 -23.44 -17.56
N ILE A 665 16.94 -22.17 -17.18
CA ILE A 665 16.59 -21.67 -15.85
C ILE A 665 15.35 -20.81 -16.01
N LEU A 666 14.26 -21.18 -15.35
CA LEU A 666 12.95 -20.58 -15.48
C LEU A 666 12.57 -19.93 -14.16
N ASP A 667 12.27 -18.64 -14.21
CA ASP A 667 11.77 -17.88 -13.07
C ASP A 667 10.28 -18.16 -12.88
N LEU A 668 9.92 -18.70 -11.71
CA LEU A 668 8.55 -18.97 -11.31
C LEU A 668 7.95 -17.86 -10.45
N THR A 669 8.72 -16.82 -10.08
CA THR A 669 8.25 -15.75 -9.18
C THR A 669 7.11 -14.92 -9.78
N GLU A 670 7.03 -14.84 -11.11
CA GLU A 670 5.92 -14.18 -11.81
C GLU A 670 4.71 -15.11 -12.02
N GLN A 671 4.81 -16.40 -11.66
CA GLN A 671 3.76 -17.40 -11.84
C GLN A 671 2.84 -17.46 -10.62
N LEU A 672 1.81 -16.62 -10.58
CA LEU A 672 0.94 -16.49 -9.41
C LEU A 672 0.14 -17.76 -9.06
N SER A 673 -0.12 -18.64 -10.04
CA SER A 673 -0.75 -19.94 -9.81
C SER A 673 0.21 -21.01 -9.25
N TRP A 674 1.51 -20.70 -9.18
CA TRP A 674 2.53 -21.57 -8.61
C TRP A 674 2.52 -21.51 -7.08
N SER A 675 1.56 -22.21 -6.47
CA SER A 675 1.38 -22.28 -5.02
C SER A 675 0.84 -23.65 -4.60
N GLY A 676 0.91 -23.96 -3.30
CA GLY A 676 0.38 -25.22 -2.75
C GLY A 676 1.18 -26.46 -3.17
N THR A 677 0.54 -27.61 -3.30
CA THR A 677 1.19 -28.89 -3.67
C THR A 677 1.63 -28.87 -5.13
N ILE A 678 2.83 -29.36 -5.47
CA ILE A 678 3.23 -29.59 -6.87
C ILE A 678 2.68 -30.94 -7.33
N HIS A 679 1.73 -30.92 -8.26
CA HIS A 679 1.19 -32.13 -8.89
C HIS A 679 2.12 -32.64 -10.00
N GLY A 680 2.61 -31.74 -10.85
CA GLY A 680 3.46 -32.12 -11.96
C GLY A 680 3.84 -30.98 -12.88
N ILE A 681 4.52 -31.33 -13.98
CA ILE A 681 4.75 -30.42 -15.10
C ILE A 681 4.46 -31.11 -16.43
N ARG A 682 3.91 -30.37 -17.41
CA ARG A 682 3.85 -30.81 -18.81
C ARG A 682 4.88 -30.00 -19.60
N ILE A 683 5.68 -30.68 -20.40
CA ILE A 683 6.73 -30.09 -21.21
C ILE A 683 6.39 -30.29 -22.69
N ASP A 684 6.17 -29.18 -23.39
CA ASP A 684 5.93 -29.14 -24.84
C ASP A 684 7.27 -28.96 -25.53
N PHE A 685 8.07 -30.02 -25.45
CA PHE A 685 9.49 -29.99 -25.80
C PHE A 685 9.76 -29.95 -27.31
N PHE A 686 8.74 -30.01 -28.17
CA PHE A 686 8.89 -30.26 -29.60
C PHE A 686 8.42 -29.04 -30.44
N PRO A 687 9.17 -28.62 -31.47
CA PRO A 687 8.87 -27.39 -32.24
C PRO A 687 7.67 -27.51 -33.21
N ASP A 688 7.50 -28.69 -33.84
CA ASP A 688 6.44 -29.05 -34.79
C ASP A 688 6.57 -30.57 -35.09
N ALA A 689 5.49 -31.26 -35.42
CA ALA A 689 5.46 -32.71 -35.72
C ALA A 689 6.13 -33.10 -37.05
N SER A 690 6.76 -32.15 -37.75
CA SER A 690 7.38 -32.33 -39.07
C SER A 690 8.75 -33.04 -39.06
N HIS A 691 9.27 -33.44 -37.90
CA HIS A 691 10.62 -34.01 -37.73
C HIS A 691 10.65 -35.26 -36.83
N PRO A 692 10.09 -36.40 -37.27
CA PRO A 692 9.97 -37.61 -36.48
C PRO A 692 11.31 -38.32 -36.16
N ASP A 693 12.38 -37.99 -36.90
CA ASP A 693 13.69 -38.61 -36.75
C ASP A 693 14.58 -37.94 -35.69
N ASP A 694 14.17 -36.77 -35.16
CA ASP A 694 14.91 -36.08 -34.11
C ASP A 694 14.71 -36.79 -32.76
N ILE A 695 15.82 -37.09 -32.08
CA ILE A 695 15.80 -37.64 -30.72
C ILE A 695 16.22 -36.56 -29.73
N TYR A 696 15.29 -36.15 -28.90
CA TYR A 696 15.47 -35.14 -27.86
C TYR A 696 15.87 -35.82 -26.56
N GLU A 697 16.76 -35.22 -25.78
CA GLU A 697 17.25 -35.84 -24.55
C GLU A 697 16.90 -34.97 -23.35
N LEU A 698 16.22 -35.56 -22.36
CA LEU A 698 15.92 -34.95 -21.08
C LEU A 698 16.77 -35.62 -20.00
N PHE A 699 17.57 -34.85 -19.26
CA PHE A 699 18.51 -35.37 -18.25
C PHE A 699 18.04 -35.13 -16.82
N ALA A 700 17.47 -33.95 -16.55
CA ALA A 700 17.07 -33.58 -15.21
C ALA A 700 15.99 -32.50 -15.20
N ILE A 701 15.18 -32.54 -14.14
CA ILE A 701 14.28 -31.47 -13.71
C ILE A 701 14.69 -31.10 -12.29
N GLU A 702 14.92 -29.82 -12.00
CA GLU A 702 15.31 -29.38 -10.66
C GLU A 702 14.45 -28.19 -10.22
N PHE A 703 13.75 -28.33 -9.10
CA PHE A 703 13.09 -27.21 -8.45
C PHE A 703 14.04 -26.61 -7.44
N ARG A 704 14.22 -25.28 -7.47
CA ARG A 704 15.06 -24.55 -6.52
C ARG A 704 14.29 -23.43 -5.85
N GLY A 705 14.62 -23.21 -4.59
CA GLY A 705 14.18 -22.06 -3.83
C GLY A 705 14.72 -22.15 -2.42
N TYR A 706 13.91 -21.76 -1.44
CA TYR A 706 14.40 -21.42 -0.12
C TYR A 706 13.44 -21.86 0.99
N SER A 707 13.99 -22.39 2.07
CA SER A 707 13.25 -22.83 3.28
C SER A 707 13.84 -22.24 4.56
N PHE A 708 13.08 -22.27 5.65
CA PHE A 708 13.54 -21.83 6.97
C PHE A 708 13.76 -23.05 7.88
N GLU A 709 14.69 -22.96 8.84
CA GLU A 709 14.87 -23.96 9.91
C GLU A 709 13.94 -23.71 11.11
#